data_AF-A0A7J0AFG2-F1
#
_entry.id   AF-A0A7J0AFG2-F1
#
_cell.length_a   1.000
_cell.length_b   1.000
_cell.length_c   1.000
_cell.angle_alpha   90.00
_cell.angle_beta   90.00
_cell.angle_gamma   90.00
#
_symmetry.space_group_name_H-M   'P 1'
#
loop_
_entity.id
_entity.type
_entity.pdbx_description
1 polymer ?
#
loop_
_entity_poly.entity_id
_entity_poly.type
_entity_poly.pdbx_seq_one_letter_code
_entity_poly.pdbx_strand_id
1 'polypeptide(L)'
;MTKALYAHVIVPLPLDGAFTYVVPPALQEDVRPGCRVIVPFGAKHFYTGLVQDVTPIAPAPGVALKEIALVLDGGKPIVRNPQVRFWQWIASYYLCSVGDVFKAALPSGLKLESETRIELYGEPEPEDIAECTPRQTEIMAYLREKGSSTLKTLEATFGGAAVRTHIDALVEKGLLASSEKLVERYRCIRKAYVRPTLPRGDKAAIDAAFAAVKRSPRQESALVALLALSEFNREGIPLVEVPLDVLSERSGASRAHLKALSEKGFCEIYNKEISRFSYSGPSGGAMPQLSPAQAGALDRIHRGFIEKDVMLLHGVTSSGKTEIYIHLIDYVLRQGRQTLFLVPEIALTTQLTYRLQRVFGDKVVIYHSKFSDSERVELWRRLLSTSDPLVVIGARSAVFLPFASLGLVIVDEEHESSYKQADPAPRYNGRDAAIMLASLHGAKTLLGSATPTVETYHKALNGKFGLVSLTERFDGVAMPSVEIVDMRSERRRKAVSGYFSHRLLDVSIDALSRKKQAIFFLNRRGYAPMARCKMCAFTPKCNFCDVALTYHKRTNRLQCHYCGAEYPVPQVCPECHEPLMEIVGYGTERLEDEISERFAQHRVLRMDLDTTRNKEGHGKIIDEFSRHKADILVGTQMVTKGLDFGGVEVVGILNADSMLNIPDFRAAERAFNMIEQVAGRAGRRDGVGRVVVQTHNPENPVLALAAAHDYDGFYRREIAEREAFAFPPFTRIINIFVKHRDARTVAECADNLARSLRQIFGPRVLGPQEPSVARVQSLYIRKIMLKAEASASMAKVKELLRERYVALASSPLMRGLTVYYDVDPV
;
A
#
# COMPACT_ATOMS: atom_id res chain seq x y z
N MET A 1 -34.14 22.75 -30.29
CA MET A 1 -33.44 23.33 -29.12
C MET A 1 -32.90 22.19 -28.29
N THR A 2 -31.59 21.93 -28.35
CA THR A 2 -30.92 20.98 -27.45
C THR A 2 -31.09 21.48 -26.02
N LYS A 3 -31.67 20.66 -25.13
CA LYS A 3 -31.80 21.03 -23.70
C LYS A 3 -30.41 21.25 -23.13
N ALA A 4 -30.24 22.32 -22.35
CA ALA A 4 -29.00 22.54 -21.61
C ALA A 4 -28.77 21.36 -20.66
N LEU A 5 -27.54 20.84 -20.66
CA LEU A 5 -27.14 19.67 -19.89
C LEU A 5 -26.01 20.08 -18.94
N TYR A 6 -26.09 19.61 -17.70
CA TYR A 6 -25.14 19.92 -16.64
C TYR A 6 -24.51 18.64 -16.12
N ALA A 7 -23.23 18.68 -15.79
CA ALA A 7 -22.50 17.56 -15.20
C ALA A 7 -22.02 17.92 -13.79
N HIS A 8 -22.23 16.99 -12.85
CA HIS A 8 -21.60 17.04 -11.54
C HIS A 8 -20.24 16.35 -11.63
N VAL A 9 -19.16 17.10 -11.40
CA VAL A 9 -17.79 16.63 -11.60
C VAL A 9 -17.04 16.62 -10.26
N ILE A 10 -16.50 15.46 -9.88
CA ILE A 10 -15.60 15.30 -8.75
C ILE A 10 -14.19 15.70 -9.20
N VAL A 11 -13.56 16.61 -8.47
CA VAL A 11 -12.16 17.01 -8.69
C VAL A 11 -11.23 16.36 -7.66
N PRO A 12 -9.96 16.03 -8.00
CA PRO A 12 -9.03 15.31 -7.12
C PRO A 12 -8.39 16.24 -6.07
N LEU A 13 -9.21 17.06 -5.42
CA LEU A 13 -8.83 18.05 -4.42
C LEU A 13 -9.52 17.71 -3.09
N PRO A 14 -8.97 18.16 -1.93
CA PRO A 14 -9.58 17.96 -0.61
C PRO A 14 -10.82 18.87 -0.41
N LEU A 15 -11.76 18.84 -1.36
CA LEU A 15 -12.99 19.62 -1.38
C LEU A 15 -14.19 18.66 -1.35
N ASP A 16 -15.18 19.01 -0.54
CA ASP A 16 -16.37 18.19 -0.37
C ASP A 16 -17.30 18.28 -1.58
N GLY A 17 -17.76 17.12 -2.04
CA GLY A 17 -18.79 16.99 -3.07
C GLY A 17 -18.27 17.06 -4.51
N ALA A 18 -19.20 17.35 -5.42
CA ALA A 18 -18.96 17.54 -6.84
C ALA A 18 -19.33 18.97 -7.25
N PHE A 19 -18.71 19.47 -8.32
CA PHE A 19 -18.93 20.81 -8.84
C PHE A 19 -19.75 20.74 -10.13
N THR A 20 -20.67 21.69 -10.32
CA THR A 20 -21.55 21.71 -11.49
C THR A 20 -20.88 22.45 -12.65
N TYR A 21 -20.83 21.79 -13.81
CA TYR A 21 -20.33 22.34 -15.07
C TYR A 21 -21.41 22.26 -16.15
N VAL A 22 -21.39 23.22 -17.08
CA VAL A 22 -22.18 23.13 -18.31
C VAL A 22 -21.52 22.13 -19.26
N VAL A 23 -22.33 21.27 -19.89
CA VAL A 23 -21.89 20.36 -20.95
C VAL A 23 -22.13 21.04 -22.30
N PRO A 24 -21.06 21.45 -23.02
CA PRO A 24 -21.20 22.02 -24.36
C PRO A 24 -21.96 21.09 -25.29
N PRO A 25 -22.78 21.60 -26.24
CA PRO A 25 -23.55 20.78 -27.17
C PRO A 25 -22.72 19.71 -27.89
N ALA A 26 -21.49 20.04 -28.27
CA ALA A 26 -20.56 19.12 -28.95
C ALA A 26 -20.10 17.93 -28.10
N LEU A 27 -20.20 18.02 -26.76
CA LEU A 27 -19.75 16.98 -25.83
C LEU A 27 -20.92 16.19 -25.20
N GLN A 28 -22.18 16.56 -25.50
CA GLN A 28 -23.35 15.97 -24.83
C GLN A 28 -23.49 14.46 -25.07
N GLU A 29 -23.04 13.93 -26.20
CA GLU A 29 -23.14 12.50 -26.52
C GLU A 29 -22.06 11.64 -25.81
N ASP A 30 -20.92 12.26 -25.48
CA ASP A 30 -19.74 11.60 -24.91
C ASP A 30 -19.68 11.69 -23.37
N VAL A 31 -20.34 12.69 -22.77
CA VAL A 31 -20.35 12.89 -21.32
C VAL A 31 -21.32 11.92 -20.66
N ARG A 32 -20.76 10.99 -19.87
CA ARG A 32 -21.52 10.01 -19.09
C ARG A 32 -20.94 9.86 -17.68
N PRO A 33 -21.73 9.38 -16.70
CA PRO A 33 -21.21 9.04 -15.38
C PRO A 33 -20.01 8.07 -15.48
N GLY A 34 -18.95 8.35 -14.72
CA GLY A 34 -17.71 7.58 -14.72
C GLY A 34 -16.68 7.98 -15.79
N CYS A 35 -17.02 8.93 -16.68
CA CYS A 35 -16.07 9.48 -17.64
C CYS A 35 -15.11 10.48 -17.01
N ARG A 36 -13.87 10.50 -17.49
CA ARG A 36 -12.92 11.56 -17.16
C ARG A 36 -13.15 12.77 -18.05
N VAL A 37 -13.10 13.94 -17.44
CA VAL A 37 -13.24 15.22 -18.12
C VAL A 37 -12.14 16.16 -17.66
N ILE A 38 -11.72 17.07 -18.53
CA ILE A 38 -10.88 18.20 -18.13
C ILE A 38 -11.80 19.36 -17.82
N VAL A 39 -11.66 19.91 -16.62
CA VAL A 39 -12.47 21.03 -16.15
C VAL A 39 -11.60 22.17 -15.63
N PRO A 40 -11.95 23.43 -15.91
CA PRO A 40 -11.31 24.58 -15.29
C PRO A 40 -11.74 24.70 -13.82
N PHE A 41 -10.79 24.92 -12.93
CA PHE A 41 -11.04 25.14 -11.50
C PHE A 41 -10.17 26.30 -11.00
N GLY A 42 -10.79 27.33 -10.40
CA GLY A 42 -10.10 28.59 -10.10
C GLY A 42 -9.77 29.41 -11.36
N ALA A 43 -8.84 30.37 -11.25
CA ALA A 43 -8.56 31.33 -12.32
C ALA A 43 -7.76 30.76 -13.50
N LYS A 44 -6.83 29.82 -13.27
CA LYS A 44 -5.87 29.36 -14.30
C LYS A 44 -5.58 27.85 -14.32
N HIS A 45 -6.26 27.01 -13.53
CA HIS A 45 -5.92 25.58 -13.45
C HIS A 45 -6.94 24.68 -14.13
N PHE A 46 -6.44 23.63 -14.78
CA PHE A 46 -7.25 22.56 -15.35
C PHE A 46 -6.96 21.26 -14.60
N TYR A 47 -8.03 20.59 -14.18
CA TYR A 47 -7.93 19.31 -13.48
C TYR A 47 -8.65 18.22 -14.27
N THR A 48 -8.12 16.99 -14.19
CA THR A 48 -8.90 15.79 -14.52
C THR A 48 -9.97 15.61 -13.45
N GLY A 49 -11.22 15.91 -13.82
CA GLY A 49 -12.40 15.56 -13.05
C GLY A 49 -12.99 14.22 -13.46
N LEU A 50 -13.83 13.67 -12.59
CA LEU A 50 -14.66 12.50 -12.87
C LEU A 50 -16.13 12.91 -12.87
N VAL A 51 -16.85 12.63 -13.94
CA VAL A 51 -18.30 12.88 -14.00
C VAL A 51 -19.01 11.91 -13.05
N GLN A 52 -19.65 12.45 -12.02
CA GLN A 52 -20.45 11.69 -11.07
C GLN A 52 -21.84 11.41 -11.64
N ASP A 53 -22.50 12.45 -12.14
CA ASP A 53 -23.85 12.37 -12.72
C ASP A 53 -24.06 13.50 -13.74
N VAL A 54 -25.07 13.35 -14.60
CA VAL A 54 -25.44 14.28 -15.64
C VAL A 54 -26.94 14.58 -15.52
N THR A 55 -27.31 15.85 -15.48
CA THR A 55 -28.68 16.29 -15.22
C THR A 55 -29.10 17.41 -16.16
N PRO A 56 -30.36 17.45 -16.62
CA PRO A 56 -30.91 18.61 -17.33
C PRO A 56 -31.36 19.74 -16.39
N ILE A 57 -31.27 19.54 -15.07
CA ILE A 57 -31.72 20.51 -14.06
C ILE A 57 -30.61 21.52 -13.82
N ALA A 58 -30.91 22.80 -14.09
CA ALA A 58 -29.98 23.90 -13.82
C ALA A 58 -29.77 24.10 -12.31
N PRO A 59 -28.56 24.50 -11.87
CA PRO A 59 -28.32 24.89 -10.49
C PRO A 59 -29.07 26.18 -10.12
N ALA A 60 -29.09 26.50 -8.83
CA ALA A 60 -29.77 27.70 -8.33
C ALA A 60 -29.32 28.98 -9.06
N PRO A 61 -30.23 29.95 -9.28
CA PRO A 61 -29.91 31.21 -9.97
C PRO A 61 -28.74 31.96 -9.30
N GLY A 62 -27.87 32.57 -10.10
CA GLY A 62 -26.74 33.39 -9.60
C GLY A 62 -25.40 32.66 -9.47
N VAL A 63 -25.33 31.36 -9.80
CA VAL A 63 -24.05 30.62 -9.86
C VAL A 63 -23.40 30.82 -11.23
N ALA A 64 -22.20 31.40 -11.25
CA ALA A 64 -21.38 31.49 -12.47
C ALA A 64 -20.84 30.10 -12.82
N LEU A 65 -21.36 29.51 -13.89
CA LEU A 65 -20.94 28.18 -14.36
C LEU A 65 -19.83 28.28 -15.38
N LYS A 66 -18.93 27.30 -15.33
CA LYS A 66 -17.92 27.06 -16.36
C LYS A 66 -18.31 25.86 -17.20
N GLU A 67 -17.75 25.78 -18.39
CA GLU A 67 -17.95 24.66 -19.31
C GLU A 67 -16.91 23.56 -19.10
N ILE A 68 -17.28 22.33 -19.44
CA ILE A 68 -16.31 21.22 -19.59
C ILE A 68 -15.40 21.52 -20.78
N ALA A 69 -14.08 21.46 -20.56
CA ALA A 69 -13.10 21.75 -21.60
C ALA A 69 -12.89 20.58 -22.56
N LEU A 70 -12.84 19.34 -22.04
CA LEU A 70 -12.58 18.14 -22.85
C LEU A 70 -13.15 16.90 -22.17
N VAL A 71 -13.62 15.94 -22.96
CA VAL A 71 -13.91 14.57 -22.52
C VAL A 71 -12.75 13.66 -22.91
N LEU A 72 -12.25 12.87 -21.96
CA LEU A 72 -11.15 11.93 -22.18
C LEU A 72 -11.68 10.54 -22.52
N ASP A 73 -10.78 9.64 -22.96
CA ASP A 73 -11.05 8.22 -23.24
C ASP A 73 -12.16 7.96 -24.28
N GLY A 74 -12.45 8.94 -25.15
CA GLY A 74 -13.52 8.84 -26.15
C GLY A 74 -14.90 8.61 -25.52
N GLY A 75 -15.16 9.25 -24.36
CA GLY A 75 -16.45 9.14 -23.66
C GLY A 75 -16.70 7.79 -22.98
N LYS A 76 -15.69 6.92 -22.90
CA LYS A 76 -15.82 5.63 -22.20
C LYS A 76 -15.61 5.80 -20.70
N PRO A 77 -16.52 5.30 -19.85
CA PRO A 77 -16.35 5.34 -18.40
C PRO A 77 -15.11 4.54 -17.97
N ILE A 78 -14.23 5.18 -17.20
CA ILE A 78 -13.07 4.54 -16.59
C ILE A 78 -13.29 4.19 -15.11
N VAL A 79 -14.44 4.56 -14.56
CA VAL A 79 -14.90 4.21 -13.23
C VAL A 79 -16.33 3.71 -13.34
N ARG A 80 -16.64 2.59 -12.68
CA ARG A 80 -17.98 2.00 -12.67
C ARG A 80 -18.85 2.67 -11.61
N ASN A 81 -20.17 2.65 -11.79
CA ASN A 81 -21.10 3.21 -10.81
C ASN A 81 -20.93 2.63 -9.38
N PRO A 82 -20.78 1.30 -9.18
CA PRO A 82 -20.50 0.75 -7.85
C PRO A 82 -19.23 1.32 -7.20
N GLN A 83 -18.19 1.64 -7.99
CA GLN A 83 -16.97 2.26 -7.47
C GLN A 83 -17.22 3.71 -7.00
N VAL A 84 -18.02 4.48 -7.73
CA VAL A 84 -18.37 5.86 -7.30
C VAL A 84 -19.12 5.82 -5.96
N ARG A 85 -20.08 4.89 -5.81
CA ARG A 85 -20.79 4.67 -4.54
C ARG A 85 -19.84 4.23 -3.43
N PHE A 86 -18.89 3.36 -3.74
CA PHE A 86 -17.85 2.94 -2.80
C PHE A 86 -16.98 4.12 -2.34
N TRP A 87 -16.57 5.00 -3.26
CA TRP A 87 -15.77 6.18 -2.92
C TRP A 87 -16.54 7.16 -2.04
N GLN A 88 -17.83 7.36 -2.31
CA GLN A 88 -18.71 8.16 -1.46
C GLN A 88 -18.85 7.55 -0.05
N TRP A 89 -18.98 6.22 0.04
CA TRP A 89 -19.00 5.54 1.34
C TRP A 89 -17.68 5.75 2.10
N ILE A 90 -16.52 5.59 1.45
CA ILE A 90 -15.21 5.85 2.08
C ILE A 90 -15.13 7.30 2.56
N ALA A 91 -15.48 8.27 1.71
CA ALA A 91 -15.45 9.68 2.04
C ALA A 91 -16.37 10.03 3.23
N SER A 92 -17.55 9.41 3.27
CA SER A 92 -18.52 9.58 4.36
C SER A 92 -18.04 8.93 5.66
N TYR A 93 -17.65 7.65 5.60
CA TYR A 93 -17.26 6.87 6.78
C TYR A 93 -15.96 7.38 7.40
N TYR A 94 -14.94 7.67 6.59
CA TYR A 94 -13.62 8.13 7.06
C TYR A 94 -13.49 9.65 7.15
N LEU A 95 -14.60 10.39 7.04
CA LEU A 95 -14.65 11.84 7.26
C LEU A 95 -13.64 12.63 6.40
N CYS A 96 -13.48 12.24 5.14
CA CYS A 96 -12.62 12.91 4.18
C CYS A 96 -13.41 13.33 2.93
N SER A 97 -12.77 14.04 2.00
CA SER A 97 -13.44 14.46 0.78
C SER A 97 -13.50 13.31 -0.23
N VAL A 98 -14.50 13.32 -1.11
CA VAL A 98 -14.54 12.34 -2.23
C VAL A 98 -13.38 12.57 -3.22
N GLY A 99 -12.87 13.81 -3.30
CA GLY A 99 -11.67 14.13 -4.07
C GLY A 99 -10.39 13.53 -3.49
N ASP A 100 -10.27 13.42 -2.15
CA ASP A 100 -9.18 12.68 -1.49
C ASP A 100 -9.23 11.20 -1.86
N VAL A 101 -10.44 10.61 -1.85
CA VAL A 101 -10.64 9.21 -2.27
C VAL A 101 -10.31 9.04 -3.74
N PHE A 102 -10.76 9.94 -4.61
CA PHE A 102 -10.42 9.93 -6.03
C PHE A 102 -8.89 10.00 -6.24
N LYS A 103 -8.21 10.86 -5.50
CA LYS A 103 -6.75 10.99 -5.51
C LYS A 103 -6.05 9.74 -4.96
N ALA A 104 -6.63 9.00 -4.03
CA ALA A 104 -6.05 7.73 -3.57
C ALA A 104 -6.35 6.54 -4.51
N ALA A 105 -7.54 6.53 -5.12
CA ALA A 105 -8.07 5.38 -5.86
C ALA A 105 -7.53 5.28 -7.29
N LEU A 106 -7.56 6.38 -8.05
CA LEU A 106 -7.21 6.34 -9.47
C LEU A 106 -5.67 6.31 -9.67
N PRO A 107 -5.11 5.47 -10.55
CA PRO A 107 -3.68 5.52 -10.88
C PRO A 107 -3.23 6.91 -11.35
N SER A 108 -2.03 7.35 -10.97
CA SER A 108 -1.49 8.66 -11.36
C SER A 108 -1.30 8.80 -12.88
N GLY A 109 -1.04 7.71 -13.59
CA GLY A 109 -1.01 7.70 -15.06
C GLY A 109 -2.36 8.06 -15.72
N LEU A 110 -3.48 7.94 -14.99
CA LEU A 110 -4.82 8.35 -15.43
C LEU A 110 -5.24 9.71 -14.83
N LYS A 111 -4.36 10.41 -14.13
CA LYS A 111 -4.62 11.77 -13.65
C LYS A 111 -3.84 12.73 -14.52
N LEU A 112 -4.49 13.21 -15.58
CA LEU A 112 -3.98 14.29 -16.41
C LEU A 112 -4.15 15.58 -15.61
N GLU A 113 -3.11 15.97 -14.89
CA GLU A 113 -3.05 17.28 -14.26
C GLU A 113 -2.35 18.23 -15.22
N SER A 114 -2.81 19.48 -15.26
CA SER A 114 -2.04 20.51 -15.94
C SER A 114 -0.74 20.69 -15.18
N GLU A 115 0.39 20.52 -15.88
CA GLU A 115 1.68 20.89 -15.33
C GLU A 115 1.95 22.32 -15.77
N THR A 116 2.15 23.22 -14.78
CA THR A 116 2.64 24.55 -15.04
C THR A 116 4.04 24.44 -15.63
N ARG A 117 4.14 24.70 -16.93
CA ARG A 117 5.39 24.82 -17.64
C ARG A 117 5.74 26.29 -17.74
N ILE A 118 7.03 26.52 -17.55
CA ILE A 118 7.61 27.85 -17.61
C ILE A 118 8.49 27.85 -18.84
N GLU A 119 8.27 28.84 -19.68
CA GLU A 119 9.00 29.09 -20.90
C GLU A 119 9.31 30.58 -21.00
N LEU A 120 10.29 30.94 -21.84
CA LEU A 120 10.60 32.33 -22.11
C LEU A 120 9.46 32.96 -22.94
N TYR A 121 9.01 34.13 -22.51
CA TYR A 121 8.05 34.91 -23.28
C TYR A 121 8.81 35.80 -24.26
N GLY A 122 9.18 35.24 -25.41
CA GLY A 122 10.02 35.92 -26.41
C GLY A 122 11.51 35.93 -26.06
N GLU A 123 12.30 36.68 -26.82
CA GLU A 123 13.72 36.93 -26.53
C GLU A 123 13.84 38.18 -25.63
N PRO A 124 14.44 38.07 -24.43
CA PRO A 124 14.66 39.22 -23.54
C PRO A 124 15.56 40.26 -24.18
N GLU A 125 15.20 41.55 -24.07
CA GLU A 125 16.06 42.65 -24.49
C GLU A 125 17.27 42.78 -23.54
N PRO A 126 18.41 43.35 -23.98
CA PRO A 126 19.60 43.51 -23.13
C PRO A 126 19.35 44.30 -21.84
N GLU A 127 18.40 45.23 -21.86
CA GLU A 127 17.99 46.06 -20.72
C GLU A 127 17.25 45.23 -19.67
N ASP A 128 16.40 44.28 -20.09
CA ASP A 128 15.68 43.37 -19.19
C ASP A 128 16.62 42.41 -18.44
N ILE A 129 17.70 41.98 -19.12
CA ILE A 129 18.72 41.10 -18.54
C ILE A 129 19.56 41.84 -17.50
N ALA A 130 19.81 43.14 -17.71
CA ALA A 130 20.58 43.97 -16.79
C ALA A 130 19.87 44.20 -15.44
N GLU A 131 18.53 44.19 -15.44
CA GLU A 131 17.72 44.30 -14.22
C GLU A 131 17.47 42.96 -13.50
N CYS A 132 17.97 41.85 -14.05
CA CYS A 132 17.79 40.52 -13.47
C CYS A 132 18.91 40.18 -12.49
N THR A 133 18.53 39.53 -11.38
CA THR A 133 19.51 38.93 -10.46
C THR A 133 20.26 37.77 -11.12
N PRO A 134 21.49 37.43 -10.69
CA PRO A 134 22.26 36.32 -11.27
C PRO A 134 21.47 35.00 -11.33
N ARG A 135 20.66 34.72 -10.29
CA ARG A 135 19.80 33.54 -10.20
C ARG A 135 18.69 33.54 -11.26
N GLN A 136 18.10 34.70 -11.55
CA GLN A 136 17.09 34.86 -12.59
C GLN A 136 17.69 34.65 -13.98
N THR A 137 18.89 35.17 -14.22
CA THR A 137 19.61 35.01 -15.48
C THR A 137 19.99 33.54 -15.74
N GLU A 138 20.40 32.80 -14.70
CA GLU A 138 20.64 31.35 -14.78
C GLU A 138 19.38 30.56 -15.16
N ILE A 139 18.23 30.88 -14.55
CA ILE A 139 16.95 30.24 -14.85
C ILE A 139 16.55 30.51 -16.31
N MET A 140 16.68 31.75 -16.77
CA MET A 140 16.38 32.12 -18.16
C MET A 140 17.32 31.42 -19.15
N ALA A 141 18.62 31.34 -18.87
CA ALA A 141 19.58 30.64 -19.72
C ALA A 141 19.25 29.14 -19.84
N TYR A 142 18.88 28.50 -18.72
CA TYR A 142 18.44 27.11 -18.72
C TYR A 142 17.17 26.89 -19.53
N LEU A 143 16.20 27.80 -19.42
CA LEU A 143 14.96 27.74 -20.20
C LEU A 143 15.21 28.01 -21.70
N ARG A 144 16.16 28.87 -22.05
CA ARG A 144 16.59 29.11 -23.44
C ARG A 144 17.16 27.84 -24.07
N GLU A 145 17.95 27.06 -23.33
CA GLU A 145 18.52 25.79 -23.82
C GLU A 145 17.47 24.67 -23.94
N LYS A 146 16.56 24.56 -22.96
CA LYS A 146 15.57 23.47 -22.89
C LYS A 146 14.24 23.79 -23.58
N GLY A 147 14.01 25.04 -23.97
CA GLY A 147 12.74 25.58 -24.49
C GLY A 147 11.69 25.79 -23.40
N SER A 148 11.31 24.74 -22.67
CA SER A 148 10.38 24.83 -21.53
C SER A 148 10.75 23.84 -20.44
N SER A 149 10.42 24.16 -19.19
CA SER A 149 10.63 23.24 -18.05
C SER A 149 9.48 23.30 -17.05
N THR A 150 9.36 22.28 -16.20
CA THR A 150 8.36 22.26 -15.13
C THR A 150 8.89 22.98 -13.90
N LEU A 151 7.97 23.60 -13.15
CA LEU A 151 8.30 24.31 -11.90
C LEU A 151 9.06 23.40 -10.91
N LYS A 152 8.69 22.12 -10.85
CA LYS A 152 9.35 21.11 -10.01
C LYS A 152 10.78 20.78 -10.45
N THR A 153 11.03 20.73 -11.76
CA THR A 153 12.39 20.53 -12.31
C THR A 153 13.28 21.74 -12.04
N LEU A 154 12.72 22.95 -12.12
CA LEU A 154 13.42 24.18 -11.79
C LEU A 154 13.75 24.24 -10.28
N GLU A 155 12.80 23.89 -9.40
CA GLU A 155 13.05 23.78 -7.96
C GLU A 155 14.15 22.76 -7.63
N ALA A 156 14.16 21.59 -8.30
CA ALA A 156 15.18 20.57 -8.08
C ALA A 156 16.57 20.99 -8.57
N THR A 157 16.63 21.70 -9.72
CA THR A 157 17.89 22.14 -10.32
C THR A 157 18.49 23.35 -9.60
N PHE A 158 17.66 24.30 -9.15
CA PHE A 158 18.10 25.60 -8.65
C PHE A 158 17.91 25.82 -7.13
N GLY A 159 17.56 24.78 -6.36
CA GLY A 159 17.71 24.79 -4.89
C GLY A 159 16.44 25.07 -4.06
N GLY A 160 15.31 24.46 -4.40
CA GLY A 160 14.11 24.39 -3.54
C GLY A 160 13.19 25.62 -3.62
N ALA A 161 12.33 25.80 -2.60
CA ALA A 161 11.17 26.70 -2.63
C ALA A 161 11.48 28.19 -2.90
N ALA A 162 12.72 28.65 -2.69
CA ALA A 162 13.14 30.03 -2.96
C ALA A 162 13.18 30.38 -4.47
N VAL A 163 13.30 29.37 -5.33
CA VAL A 163 13.28 29.51 -6.80
C VAL A 163 11.94 30.04 -7.28
N ARG A 164 10.85 29.71 -6.57
CA ARG A 164 9.49 30.11 -6.93
C ARG A 164 9.30 31.63 -6.91
N THR A 165 9.88 32.32 -5.93
CA THR A 165 9.84 33.79 -5.85
C THR A 165 10.53 34.45 -7.05
N HIS A 166 11.64 33.87 -7.52
CA HIS A 166 12.35 34.38 -8.70
C HIS A 166 11.55 34.16 -9.99
N ILE A 167 10.91 33.00 -10.10
CA ILE A 167 10.02 32.67 -11.21
C ILE A 167 8.82 33.62 -11.23
N ASP A 168 8.13 33.80 -10.09
CA ASP A 168 6.95 34.65 -9.99
C ASP A 168 7.31 36.10 -10.37
N ALA A 169 8.44 36.62 -9.90
CA ALA A 169 8.93 37.95 -10.26
C ALA A 169 9.26 38.08 -11.77
N LEU A 170 9.82 37.04 -12.40
CA LEU A 170 10.11 37.04 -13.84
C LEU A 170 8.83 36.93 -14.69
N VAL A 171 7.81 36.24 -14.19
CA VAL A 171 6.48 36.18 -14.83
C VAL A 171 5.77 37.53 -14.71
N GLU A 172 5.86 38.22 -13.56
CA GLU A 172 5.33 39.58 -13.39
C GLU A 172 6.03 40.60 -14.29
N LYS A 173 7.34 40.47 -14.49
CA LYS A 173 8.11 41.26 -15.48
C LYS A 173 7.80 40.91 -16.94
N GLY A 174 6.99 39.88 -17.20
CA GLY A 174 6.63 39.46 -18.56
C GLY A 174 7.76 38.77 -19.34
N LEU A 175 8.86 38.37 -18.67
CA LEU A 175 10.00 37.68 -19.28
C LEU A 175 9.79 36.17 -19.37
N LEU A 176 8.93 35.63 -18.50
CA LEU A 176 8.53 34.24 -18.52
C LEU A 176 7.02 34.12 -18.74
N ALA A 177 6.63 33.16 -19.56
CA ALA A 177 5.25 32.71 -19.68
C ALA A 177 5.04 31.45 -18.85
N SER A 178 3.91 31.42 -18.13
CA SER A 178 3.40 30.20 -17.53
C SER A 178 2.31 29.64 -18.44
N SER A 179 2.57 28.50 -19.06
CA SER A 179 1.60 27.76 -19.84
C SER A 179 1.24 26.45 -19.15
N GLU A 180 -0.05 26.16 -19.09
CA GLU A 180 -0.57 24.92 -18.49
C GLU A 180 -0.67 23.87 -19.59
N LYS A 181 0.23 22.88 -19.59
CA LYS A 181 0.20 21.79 -20.57
C LYS A 181 -0.35 20.53 -19.94
N LEU A 182 -1.37 19.94 -20.57
CA LEU A 182 -1.87 18.61 -20.21
C LEU A 182 -0.81 17.56 -20.58
N VAL A 183 -0.28 16.84 -19.61
CA VAL A 183 0.74 15.81 -19.83
C VAL A 183 0.15 14.42 -19.61
N GLU A 184 0.01 13.65 -20.69
CA GLU A 184 -0.38 12.25 -20.59
C GLU A 184 0.83 11.41 -20.16
N ARG A 185 0.78 10.86 -18.94
CA ARG A 185 1.89 10.11 -18.34
C ARG A 185 1.90 8.62 -18.69
N TYR A 186 0.92 8.13 -19.46
CA TYR A 186 0.83 6.73 -19.87
C TYR A 186 1.01 6.56 -21.38
N ARG A 187 1.89 5.64 -21.78
CA ARG A 187 1.99 5.13 -23.16
C ARG A 187 1.97 3.61 -23.14
N CYS A 188 1.12 3.00 -23.97
CA CYS A 188 1.07 1.55 -24.12
C CYS A 188 2.38 1.05 -24.78
N ILE A 189 2.93 -0.08 -24.33
CA ILE A 189 4.07 -0.70 -25.02
C ILE A 189 3.51 -1.45 -26.21
N ARG A 190 3.85 -0.94 -27.39
CA ARG A 190 3.63 -1.61 -28.65
C ARG A 190 4.91 -2.33 -29.02
N LYS A 191 4.85 -3.65 -29.19
CA LYS A 191 5.91 -4.38 -29.87
C LYS A 191 5.43 -4.79 -31.24
N ALA A 192 6.35 -4.79 -32.20
CA ALA A 192 6.08 -5.31 -33.51
C ALA A 192 6.04 -6.85 -33.46
N TYR A 193 4.97 -7.41 -34.00
CA TYR A 193 4.81 -8.84 -34.25
C TYR A 193 4.76 -9.08 -35.76
N VAL A 194 5.04 -10.33 -36.13
CA VAL A 194 4.93 -10.83 -37.49
C VAL A 194 4.05 -12.06 -37.48
N ARG A 195 3.10 -12.09 -38.40
CA ARG A 195 2.31 -13.30 -38.71
C ARG A 195 2.45 -13.66 -40.18
N PRO A 196 2.52 -14.96 -40.53
CA PRO A 196 2.49 -15.37 -41.93
C PRO A 196 1.10 -15.11 -42.51
N THR A 197 1.07 -14.65 -43.76
CA THR A 197 -0.16 -14.40 -44.54
C THR A 197 -0.41 -15.47 -45.60
N LEU A 198 0.48 -16.47 -45.69
CA LEU A 198 0.39 -17.59 -46.61
C LEU A 198 -0.77 -18.54 -46.23
N PRO A 199 -1.54 -19.05 -47.21
CA PRO A 199 -2.58 -20.04 -46.94
C PRO A 199 -1.98 -21.36 -46.46
N ARG A 200 -2.52 -21.92 -45.36
CA ARG A 200 -2.12 -23.24 -44.84
C ARG A 200 -2.54 -24.34 -45.81
N GLY A 201 -1.69 -25.36 -45.98
CA GLY A 201 -1.98 -26.54 -46.80
C GLY A 201 -1.80 -26.35 -48.31
N ASP A 202 -1.57 -25.11 -48.79
CA ASP A 202 -1.31 -24.83 -50.20
C ASP A 202 0.21 -24.91 -50.49
N LYS A 203 0.64 -26.08 -50.98
CA LYS A 203 2.04 -26.31 -51.35
C LYS A 203 2.52 -25.36 -52.46
N ALA A 204 1.65 -25.02 -53.41
CA ALA A 204 2.03 -24.15 -54.52
C ALA A 204 2.31 -22.71 -54.04
N ALA A 205 1.52 -22.21 -53.08
CA ALA A 205 1.75 -20.90 -52.47
C ALA A 205 3.05 -20.85 -51.64
N ILE A 206 3.37 -21.92 -50.92
CA ILE A 206 4.62 -22.03 -50.14
C ILE A 206 5.83 -22.10 -51.08
N ASP A 207 5.77 -22.94 -52.12
CA ASP A 207 6.86 -23.08 -53.10
C ASP A 207 7.11 -21.77 -53.86
N ALA A 208 6.04 -21.05 -54.23
CA ALA A 208 6.15 -19.73 -54.83
C ALA A 208 6.81 -18.71 -53.89
N ALA A 209 6.48 -18.75 -52.59
CA ALA A 209 7.09 -17.87 -51.59
C ALA A 209 8.60 -18.13 -51.43
N PHE A 210 9.01 -19.41 -51.38
CA PHE A 210 10.43 -19.79 -51.33
C PHE A 210 11.18 -19.42 -52.62
N ALA A 211 10.57 -19.60 -53.79
CA ALA A 211 11.15 -19.20 -55.07
C ALA A 211 11.42 -17.67 -55.13
N ALA A 212 10.51 -16.86 -54.59
CA ALA A 212 10.61 -15.41 -54.57
C ALA A 212 11.66 -14.84 -53.59
N VAL A 213 12.15 -15.64 -52.64
CA VAL A 213 13.19 -15.26 -51.67
C VAL A 213 14.53 -15.97 -51.88
N LYS A 214 14.59 -16.95 -52.79
CA LYS A 214 15.76 -17.79 -53.10
C LYS A 214 17.06 -17.01 -53.38
N ARG A 215 16.97 -15.79 -53.91
CA ARG A 215 18.15 -14.93 -54.18
C ARG A 215 18.63 -14.14 -52.97
N SER A 216 17.93 -14.20 -51.84
CA SER A 216 18.26 -13.46 -50.61
C SER A 216 18.27 -14.43 -49.41
N PRO A 217 19.45 -14.98 -49.05
CA PRO A 217 19.58 -15.98 -47.98
C PRO A 217 19.00 -15.54 -46.63
N ARG A 218 19.05 -14.23 -46.33
CA ARG A 218 18.48 -13.67 -45.09
C ARG A 218 16.95 -13.59 -45.12
N GLN A 219 16.33 -13.33 -46.27
CA GLN A 219 14.87 -13.37 -46.42
C GLN A 219 14.36 -14.81 -46.37
N GLU A 220 15.08 -15.74 -47.00
CA GLU A 220 14.77 -17.18 -46.96
C GLU A 220 14.86 -17.74 -45.53
N SER A 221 15.96 -17.47 -44.82
CA SER A 221 16.11 -17.86 -43.40
C SER A 221 15.01 -17.27 -42.51
N ALA A 222 14.62 -16.01 -42.73
CA ALA A 222 13.52 -15.39 -42.01
C ALA A 222 12.16 -16.03 -42.30
N LEU A 223 11.90 -16.43 -43.55
CA LEU A 223 10.66 -17.13 -43.92
C LEU A 223 10.60 -18.53 -43.27
N VAL A 224 11.70 -19.28 -43.29
CA VAL A 224 11.80 -20.58 -42.59
C VAL A 224 11.56 -20.42 -41.09
N ALA A 225 12.24 -19.46 -40.46
CA ALA A 225 12.12 -19.20 -39.03
C ALA A 225 10.69 -18.77 -38.65
N LEU A 226 10.02 -17.97 -39.49
CA LEU A 226 8.64 -17.53 -39.28
C LEU A 226 7.66 -18.71 -39.34
N LEU A 227 7.76 -19.58 -40.35
CA LEU A 227 6.90 -20.76 -40.47
C LEU A 227 7.08 -21.73 -39.29
N ALA A 228 8.32 -21.90 -38.82
CA ALA A 228 8.62 -22.72 -37.65
C ALA A 228 8.10 -22.12 -36.33
N LEU A 229 8.34 -20.83 -36.09
CA LEU A 229 7.94 -20.15 -34.86
C LEU A 229 6.42 -19.93 -34.74
N SER A 230 5.72 -19.83 -35.87
CA SER A 230 4.26 -19.64 -35.90
C SER A 230 3.46 -20.94 -35.81
N GLU A 231 4.14 -22.08 -35.63
CA GLU A 231 3.57 -23.43 -35.71
C GLU A 231 2.72 -23.63 -36.99
N PHE A 232 3.18 -23.09 -38.12
CA PHE A 232 2.40 -23.01 -39.36
C PHE A 232 1.91 -24.38 -39.86
N ASN A 233 2.71 -25.44 -39.65
CA ASN A 233 2.45 -26.79 -40.11
C ASN A 233 1.60 -27.65 -39.16
N ARG A 234 1.16 -27.13 -38.00
CA ARG A 234 0.28 -27.87 -37.08
C ARG A 234 -1.19 -27.64 -37.45
N GLU A 235 -1.87 -28.71 -37.86
CA GLU A 235 -3.31 -28.70 -38.12
C GLU A 235 -4.12 -28.58 -36.82
N GLY A 236 -5.22 -27.83 -36.86
CA GLY A 236 -6.15 -27.67 -35.73
C GLY A 236 -5.78 -26.63 -34.66
N ILE A 237 -4.60 -25.99 -34.73
CA ILE A 237 -4.17 -24.95 -33.78
C ILE A 237 -4.06 -23.57 -34.46
N PRO A 238 -4.54 -22.47 -33.86
CA PRO A 238 -4.32 -21.12 -34.40
C PRO A 238 -2.84 -20.81 -34.62
N LEU A 239 -2.51 -19.95 -35.59
CA LEU A 239 -1.13 -19.51 -35.80
C LEU A 239 -0.61 -18.79 -34.55
N VAL A 240 0.57 -19.20 -34.09
CA VAL A 240 1.26 -18.52 -32.99
C VAL A 240 1.86 -17.22 -33.53
N GLU A 241 1.56 -16.11 -32.87
CA GLU A 241 2.08 -14.80 -33.27
C GLU A 241 3.56 -14.68 -32.85
N VAL A 242 4.42 -14.22 -33.76
CA VAL A 242 5.88 -14.22 -33.54
C VAL A 242 6.39 -12.80 -33.28
N PRO A 243 7.07 -12.52 -32.15
CA PRO A 243 7.70 -11.22 -31.92
C PRO A 243 8.78 -10.91 -32.98
N LEU A 244 8.80 -9.69 -33.51
CA LEU A 244 9.73 -9.28 -34.58
C LEU A 244 11.21 -9.39 -34.14
N ASP A 245 11.49 -9.11 -32.86
CA ASP A 245 12.82 -9.23 -32.25
C ASP A 245 13.27 -10.70 -32.21
N VAL A 246 12.43 -11.61 -31.73
CA VAL A 246 12.71 -13.06 -31.70
C VAL A 246 12.92 -13.63 -33.10
N LEU A 247 12.11 -13.19 -34.08
CA LEU A 247 12.29 -13.58 -35.48
C LEU A 247 13.62 -13.07 -36.05
N SER A 248 13.96 -11.81 -35.77
CA SER A 248 15.21 -11.18 -36.23
C SER A 248 16.44 -11.87 -35.62
N GLU A 249 16.38 -12.25 -34.34
CA GLU A 249 17.44 -12.96 -33.64
C GLU A 249 17.62 -14.40 -34.18
N ARG A 250 16.52 -15.16 -34.33
CA ARG A 250 16.57 -16.55 -34.81
C ARG A 250 17.01 -16.67 -36.28
N SER A 251 16.65 -15.70 -37.12
CA SER A 251 17.00 -15.70 -38.55
C SER A 251 18.27 -14.92 -38.89
N GLY A 252 18.74 -14.06 -37.97
CA GLY A 252 19.77 -13.05 -38.21
C GLY A 252 19.40 -12.02 -39.29
N ALA A 253 18.11 -11.88 -39.60
CA ALA A 253 17.62 -10.95 -40.62
C ALA A 253 17.35 -9.56 -40.02
N SER A 254 17.84 -8.51 -40.67
CA SER A 254 17.58 -7.12 -40.27
C SER A 254 16.12 -6.71 -40.55
N ARG A 255 15.66 -5.60 -39.92
CA ARG A 255 14.32 -5.04 -40.15
C ARG A 255 13.99 -4.77 -41.62
N ALA A 256 14.98 -4.41 -42.44
CA ALA A 256 14.79 -4.19 -43.88
C ALA A 256 14.40 -5.48 -44.61
N HIS A 257 15.00 -6.61 -44.27
CA HIS A 257 14.64 -7.91 -44.84
C HIS A 257 13.22 -8.34 -44.45
N LEU A 258 12.84 -8.11 -43.19
CA LEU A 258 11.49 -8.43 -42.69
C LEU A 258 10.43 -7.53 -43.33
N LYS A 259 10.72 -6.25 -43.55
CA LYS A 259 9.84 -5.34 -44.28
C LYS A 259 9.66 -5.77 -45.74
N ALA A 260 10.74 -6.18 -46.41
CA ALA A 260 10.68 -6.69 -47.77
C ALA A 260 9.85 -7.99 -47.91
N LEU A 261 9.91 -8.89 -46.91
CA LEU A 261 9.02 -10.05 -46.85
C LEU A 261 7.55 -9.65 -46.71
N SER A 262 7.28 -8.57 -45.96
CA SER A 262 5.93 -8.06 -45.79
C SER A 262 5.39 -7.36 -47.05
N GLU A 263 6.24 -6.58 -47.73
CA GLU A 263 5.91 -5.94 -49.02
C GLU A 263 5.66 -6.98 -50.13
N LYS A 264 6.32 -8.14 -50.07
CA LYS A 264 6.06 -9.29 -50.97
C LYS A 264 4.79 -10.09 -50.60
N GLY A 265 4.08 -9.72 -49.53
CA GLY A 265 2.82 -10.34 -49.12
C GLY A 265 2.96 -11.69 -48.42
N PHE A 266 4.16 -12.09 -47.98
CA PHE A 266 4.39 -13.37 -47.29
C PHE A 266 4.17 -13.28 -45.78
N CYS A 267 4.25 -12.08 -45.22
CA CYS A 267 3.95 -11.83 -43.82
C CYS A 267 3.35 -10.44 -43.60
N GLU A 268 2.68 -10.26 -42.47
CA GLU A 268 2.19 -8.97 -42.01
C GLU A 268 2.94 -8.57 -40.75
N ILE A 269 3.56 -7.38 -40.78
CA ILE A 269 4.15 -6.75 -39.60
C ILE A 269 3.10 -5.82 -39.01
N TYR A 270 2.70 -6.07 -37.77
CA TYR A 270 1.74 -5.24 -37.06
C TYR A 270 2.22 -4.96 -35.64
N ASN A 271 1.77 -3.84 -35.09
CA ASN A 271 2.08 -3.49 -33.71
C ASN A 271 1.01 -4.06 -32.80
N LYS A 272 1.42 -4.98 -31.93
CA LYS A 272 0.55 -5.52 -30.89
C LYS A 272 0.84 -4.84 -29.56
N GLU A 273 -0.22 -4.49 -28.86
CA GLU A 273 -0.13 -4.09 -27.46
C GLU A 273 0.18 -5.34 -26.63
N ILE A 274 1.41 -5.43 -26.08
CA ILE A 274 1.77 -6.55 -25.21
C ILE A 274 1.39 -6.20 -23.79
N SER A 275 0.70 -7.13 -23.12
CA SER A 275 0.53 -7.04 -21.68
C SER A 275 1.82 -7.35 -20.93
N ARG A 276 2.17 -6.51 -19.97
CA ARG A 276 3.32 -6.74 -19.07
C ARG A 276 3.11 -7.93 -18.12
N PHE A 277 1.91 -8.52 -18.10
CA PHE A 277 1.48 -9.58 -17.18
C PHE A 277 1.42 -10.98 -17.81
N SER A 278 2.18 -11.27 -18.87
CA SER A 278 2.16 -12.60 -19.50
C SER A 278 2.88 -13.64 -18.62
N TYR A 279 2.13 -14.64 -18.15
CA TYR A 279 2.68 -15.82 -17.49
C TYR A 279 3.12 -16.84 -18.56
N SER A 280 4.37 -17.31 -18.46
CA SER A 280 4.97 -18.27 -19.40
C SER A 280 5.20 -19.66 -18.80
N GLY A 281 4.65 -19.94 -17.61
CA GLY A 281 4.76 -21.26 -16.98
C GLY A 281 3.66 -22.24 -17.41
N PRO A 282 3.78 -23.53 -17.01
CA PRO A 282 2.80 -24.56 -17.35
C PRO A 282 1.42 -24.21 -16.77
N SER A 283 0.40 -24.27 -17.61
CA SER A 283 -1.00 -24.02 -17.25
C SER A 283 -1.64 -25.27 -16.62
N GLY A 284 -2.31 -25.08 -15.47
CA GLY A 284 -3.21 -26.08 -14.88
C GLY A 284 -2.56 -27.09 -13.93
N GLY A 285 -2.06 -26.64 -12.78
CA GLY A 285 -1.66 -27.52 -11.68
C GLY A 285 -2.86 -28.18 -11.00
N ALA A 286 -2.66 -29.39 -10.47
CA ALA A 286 -3.67 -30.11 -9.70
C ALA A 286 -4.10 -29.31 -8.46
N MET A 287 -5.39 -29.36 -8.13
CA MET A 287 -5.93 -28.78 -6.90
C MET A 287 -5.28 -29.44 -5.67
N PRO A 288 -5.02 -28.66 -4.61
CA PRO A 288 -4.46 -29.21 -3.38
C PRO A 288 -5.45 -30.17 -2.72
N GLN A 289 -4.96 -31.28 -2.18
CA GLN A 289 -5.77 -32.20 -1.38
C GLN A 289 -6.02 -31.59 0.02
N LEU A 290 -7.28 -31.57 0.44
CA LEU A 290 -7.68 -31.07 1.75
C LEU A 290 -7.67 -32.20 2.79
N SER A 291 -7.27 -31.89 4.01
CA SER A 291 -7.49 -32.79 5.15
C SER A 291 -8.99 -32.91 5.48
N PRO A 292 -9.43 -33.95 6.21
CA PRO A 292 -10.83 -34.07 6.63
C PRO A 292 -11.34 -32.85 7.40
N ALA A 293 -10.51 -32.28 8.28
CA ALA A 293 -10.83 -31.06 9.03
C ALA A 293 -11.00 -29.85 8.10
N GLN A 294 -10.13 -29.69 7.10
CA GLN A 294 -10.21 -28.61 6.11
C GLN A 294 -11.42 -28.77 5.19
N ALA A 295 -11.73 -29.98 4.73
CA ALA A 295 -12.92 -30.27 3.93
C ALA A 295 -14.20 -29.95 4.70
N GLY A 296 -14.28 -30.38 5.97
CA GLY A 296 -15.40 -30.03 6.84
C GLY A 296 -15.51 -28.52 7.10
N ALA A 297 -14.39 -27.80 7.22
CA ALA A 297 -14.38 -26.35 7.33
C ALA A 297 -14.87 -25.66 6.04
N LEU A 298 -14.43 -26.14 4.87
CA LEU A 298 -14.87 -25.65 3.57
C LEU A 298 -16.40 -25.81 3.41
N ASP A 299 -16.95 -26.97 3.76
CA ASP A 299 -18.39 -27.21 3.73
C ASP A 299 -19.17 -26.27 4.65
N ARG A 300 -18.67 -26.05 5.88
CA ARG A 300 -19.25 -25.08 6.82
C ARG A 300 -19.19 -23.65 6.28
N ILE A 301 -18.11 -23.28 5.59
CA ILE A 301 -17.99 -21.96 4.94
C ILE A 301 -19.04 -21.83 3.82
N HIS A 302 -19.19 -22.83 2.95
CA HIS A 302 -20.19 -22.81 1.89
C HIS A 302 -21.62 -22.69 2.43
N ARG A 303 -21.97 -23.46 3.47
CA ARG A 303 -23.27 -23.34 4.14
C ARG A 303 -23.45 -21.98 4.82
N GLY A 304 -22.42 -21.51 5.51
CA GLY A 304 -22.43 -20.20 6.18
C GLY A 304 -22.64 -19.05 5.19
N PHE A 305 -22.11 -19.14 3.97
CA PHE A 305 -22.33 -18.15 2.92
C PHE A 305 -23.78 -18.08 2.40
N ILE A 306 -24.62 -19.06 2.68
CA ILE A 306 -26.06 -19.00 2.38
C ILE A 306 -26.74 -17.97 3.30
N GLU A 307 -26.39 -17.98 4.59
CA GLU A 307 -27.04 -17.15 5.61
C GLU A 307 -26.32 -15.83 5.87
N LYS A 308 -25.00 -15.78 5.67
CA LYS A 308 -24.14 -14.66 6.01
C LYS A 308 -23.33 -14.21 4.79
N ASP A 309 -23.10 -12.91 4.69
CA ASP A 309 -22.24 -12.36 3.64
C ASP A 309 -20.75 -12.37 4.00
N VAL A 310 -20.45 -12.43 5.31
CA VAL A 310 -19.09 -12.37 5.85
C VAL A 310 -18.86 -13.56 6.77
N MET A 311 -17.77 -14.28 6.53
CA MET A 311 -17.33 -15.42 7.33
C MET A 311 -15.93 -15.18 7.87
N LEU A 312 -15.73 -15.47 9.16
CA LEU A 312 -14.41 -15.53 9.81
C LEU A 312 -13.94 -16.98 9.85
N LEU A 313 -12.80 -17.26 9.21
CA LEU A 313 -12.04 -18.50 9.35
C LEU A 313 -10.98 -18.30 10.45
N HIS A 314 -11.29 -18.76 11.65
CA HIS A 314 -10.37 -18.80 12.79
C HIS A 314 -9.58 -20.11 12.75
N GLY A 315 -8.39 -20.07 12.19
CA GLY A 315 -7.55 -21.27 12.05
C GLY A 315 -6.16 -21.05 12.58
N VAL A 316 -5.68 -21.93 13.47
CA VAL A 316 -4.36 -21.82 14.11
C VAL A 316 -3.23 -21.68 13.09
N THR A 317 -2.08 -21.17 13.51
CA THR A 317 -0.90 -21.05 12.62
C THR A 317 -0.57 -22.40 12.00
N SER A 318 -0.30 -22.41 10.69
CA SER A 318 -0.02 -23.65 9.91
C SER A 318 -1.19 -24.65 9.79
N SER A 319 -2.44 -24.25 10.01
CA SER A 319 -3.63 -25.08 9.74
C SER A 319 -3.99 -25.24 8.24
N GLY A 320 -3.24 -24.60 7.35
CA GLY A 320 -3.44 -24.70 5.89
C GLY A 320 -4.64 -23.90 5.36
N LYS A 321 -4.99 -22.76 5.98
CA LYS A 321 -6.05 -21.85 5.52
C LYS A 321 -5.94 -21.51 4.02
N THR A 322 -4.72 -21.37 3.51
CA THR A 322 -4.46 -21.08 2.09
C THR A 322 -5.04 -22.12 1.14
N GLU A 323 -5.05 -23.40 1.52
CA GLU A 323 -5.61 -24.46 0.67
C GLU A 323 -7.14 -24.30 0.56
N ILE A 324 -7.81 -23.95 1.66
CA ILE A 324 -9.24 -23.62 1.66
C ILE A 324 -9.50 -22.39 0.76
N TYR A 325 -8.64 -21.37 0.81
CA TYR A 325 -8.77 -20.20 -0.07
C TYR A 325 -8.70 -20.58 -1.55
N ILE A 326 -7.79 -21.48 -1.93
CA ILE A 326 -7.65 -21.95 -3.32
C ILE A 326 -8.94 -22.64 -3.79
N HIS A 327 -9.53 -23.52 -2.97
CA HIS A 327 -10.81 -24.16 -3.31
C HIS A 327 -11.97 -23.16 -3.46
N LEU A 328 -12.06 -22.18 -2.57
CA LEU A 328 -13.08 -21.13 -2.66
C LEU A 328 -12.88 -20.22 -3.89
N ILE A 329 -11.63 -19.91 -4.24
CA ILE A 329 -11.30 -19.17 -5.45
C ILE A 329 -11.73 -19.97 -6.68
N ASP A 330 -11.39 -21.25 -6.77
CA ASP A 330 -11.77 -22.11 -7.91
C ASP A 330 -13.29 -22.16 -8.09
N TYR A 331 -14.04 -22.35 -7.00
CA TYR A 331 -15.50 -22.34 -7.01
C TYR A 331 -16.09 -21.06 -7.64
N VAL A 332 -15.54 -19.89 -7.30
CA VAL A 332 -16.01 -18.60 -7.82
C VAL A 332 -15.57 -18.35 -9.26
N LEU A 333 -14.36 -18.75 -9.62
CA LEU A 333 -13.87 -18.66 -11.00
C LEU A 333 -14.69 -19.54 -11.95
N ARG A 334 -15.13 -20.72 -11.52
CA ARG A 334 -16.02 -21.61 -12.30
C ARG A 334 -17.40 -21.00 -12.55
N GLN A 335 -17.84 -20.07 -11.70
CA GLN A 335 -19.06 -19.29 -11.92
C GLN A 335 -18.86 -18.11 -12.89
N GLY A 336 -17.66 -17.95 -13.47
CA GLY A 336 -17.34 -16.82 -14.35
C GLY A 336 -17.17 -15.50 -13.60
N ARG A 337 -16.96 -15.53 -12.28
CA ARG A 337 -16.80 -14.34 -11.44
C ARG A 337 -15.33 -14.12 -11.08
N GLN A 338 -15.05 -12.90 -10.63
CA GLN A 338 -13.72 -12.42 -10.25
C GLN A 338 -13.54 -12.53 -8.73
N THR A 339 -12.30 -12.75 -8.30
CA THR A 339 -11.96 -12.84 -6.86
C THR A 339 -10.87 -11.85 -6.51
N LEU A 340 -11.03 -11.15 -5.37
CA LEU A 340 -10.00 -10.31 -4.78
C LEU A 340 -9.39 -11.01 -3.57
N PHE A 341 -8.08 -11.21 -3.59
CA PHE A 341 -7.32 -11.77 -2.47
C PHE A 341 -6.38 -10.71 -1.88
N LEU A 342 -6.75 -10.18 -0.72
CA LEU A 342 -6.00 -9.18 0.01
C LEU A 342 -4.98 -9.82 0.95
N VAL A 343 -3.73 -9.36 0.85
CA VAL A 343 -2.64 -9.72 1.75
C VAL A 343 -2.06 -8.48 2.44
N PRO A 344 -1.50 -8.59 3.66
CA PRO A 344 -1.11 -7.42 4.42
C PRO A 344 0.09 -6.64 3.85
N GLU A 345 1.03 -7.31 3.17
CA GLU A 345 2.27 -6.68 2.68
C GLU A 345 2.85 -7.34 1.42
N ILE A 346 3.54 -6.53 0.61
CA ILE A 346 4.11 -6.87 -0.70
C ILE A 346 5.15 -8.00 -0.61
N ALA A 347 5.82 -8.10 0.52
CA ALA A 347 6.74 -9.17 0.90
C ALA A 347 6.19 -10.59 0.69
N LEU A 348 4.89 -10.78 0.94
CA LEU A 348 4.22 -12.07 0.97
C LEU A 348 3.76 -12.54 -0.40
N THR A 349 3.86 -11.70 -1.43
CA THR A 349 3.30 -12.03 -2.73
C THR A 349 4.11 -13.07 -3.47
N THR A 350 5.44 -13.18 -3.37
CA THR A 350 6.20 -14.09 -4.27
C THR A 350 5.86 -15.57 -4.06
N GLN A 351 5.87 -16.08 -2.83
CA GLN A 351 5.60 -17.49 -2.56
C GLN A 351 4.12 -17.84 -2.77
N LEU A 352 3.21 -16.98 -2.28
CA LEU A 352 1.77 -17.18 -2.42
C LEU A 352 1.30 -17.03 -3.88
N THR A 353 1.85 -16.05 -4.60
CA THR A 353 1.56 -15.87 -6.03
C THR A 353 2.03 -17.08 -6.80
N TYR A 354 3.25 -17.58 -6.56
CA TYR A 354 3.74 -18.76 -7.28
C TYR A 354 2.83 -19.98 -7.02
N ARG A 355 2.38 -20.18 -5.78
CA ARG A 355 1.40 -21.23 -5.43
C ARG A 355 0.09 -21.07 -6.21
N LEU A 356 -0.48 -19.86 -6.24
CA LEU A 356 -1.71 -19.58 -6.96
C LEU A 356 -1.55 -19.68 -8.49
N GLN A 357 -0.43 -19.20 -9.04
CA GLN A 357 -0.10 -19.29 -10.46
C GLN A 357 0.09 -20.74 -10.92
N ARG A 358 0.62 -21.62 -10.06
CA ARG A 358 0.68 -23.05 -10.38
C ARG A 358 -0.71 -23.66 -10.57
N VAL A 359 -1.71 -23.23 -9.80
CA VAL A 359 -3.08 -23.76 -9.88
C VAL A 359 -3.88 -23.08 -11.00
N PHE A 360 -3.88 -21.74 -11.02
CA PHE A 360 -4.76 -20.93 -11.86
C PHE A 360 -4.10 -20.31 -13.10
N GLY A 361 -2.78 -20.47 -13.26
CA GLY A 361 -2.03 -20.01 -14.43
C GLY A 361 -2.09 -18.49 -14.64
N ASP A 362 -2.47 -18.10 -15.84
CA ASP A 362 -2.57 -16.73 -16.34
C ASP A 362 -3.78 -15.95 -15.79
N LYS A 363 -4.69 -16.62 -15.08
CA LYS A 363 -5.83 -15.98 -14.39
C LYS A 363 -5.42 -15.21 -13.13
N VAL A 364 -4.20 -15.42 -12.63
CA VAL A 364 -3.69 -14.75 -11.43
C VAL A 364 -3.00 -13.45 -11.81
N VAL A 365 -3.46 -12.35 -11.22
CA VAL A 365 -2.91 -11.02 -11.46
C VAL A 365 -2.50 -10.39 -10.13
N ILE A 366 -1.35 -9.73 -10.11
CA ILE A 366 -0.78 -9.12 -8.91
C ILE A 366 -0.95 -7.60 -8.98
N TYR A 367 -1.37 -6.98 -7.87
CA TYR A 367 -1.53 -5.55 -7.75
C TYR A 367 -0.98 -5.00 -6.43
N HIS A 368 0.08 -4.20 -6.50
CA HIS A 368 0.66 -3.55 -5.32
C HIS A 368 1.32 -2.20 -5.62
N SER A 369 1.61 -1.42 -4.57
CA SER A 369 2.19 -0.08 -4.70
C SER A 369 3.62 -0.02 -5.26
N LYS A 370 4.36 -1.13 -5.34
CA LYS A 370 5.66 -1.18 -6.04
C LYS A 370 5.55 -1.35 -7.58
N PHE A 371 4.35 -1.54 -8.14
CA PHE A 371 4.15 -1.51 -9.60
C PHE A 371 4.28 -0.09 -10.12
N SER A 372 4.88 0.05 -11.31
CA SER A 372 4.92 1.30 -12.05
C SER A 372 3.52 1.78 -12.39
N ASP A 373 3.37 3.10 -12.54
CA ASP A 373 2.08 3.68 -12.92
C ASP A 373 1.54 3.08 -14.22
N SER A 374 2.42 2.74 -15.16
CA SER A 374 2.02 2.12 -16.43
C SER A 374 1.40 0.73 -16.25
N GLU A 375 1.97 -0.11 -15.38
CA GLU A 375 1.42 -1.43 -15.09
C GLU A 375 0.06 -1.33 -14.38
N ARG A 376 -0.10 -0.35 -13.47
CA ARG A 376 -1.39 -0.14 -12.80
C ARG A 376 -2.48 0.34 -13.74
N VAL A 377 -2.15 1.23 -14.68
CA VAL A 377 -3.10 1.69 -15.71
C VAL A 377 -3.50 0.55 -16.64
N GLU A 378 -2.56 -0.31 -17.01
CA GLU A 378 -2.83 -1.48 -17.85
C GLU A 378 -3.79 -2.45 -17.16
N LEU A 379 -3.56 -2.79 -15.89
CA LEU A 379 -4.48 -3.63 -15.13
C LEU A 379 -5.86 -2.98 -14.96
N TRP A 380 -5.88 -1.69 -14.67
CA TRP A 380 -7.12 -0.92 -14.55
C TRP A 380 -7.95 -1.02 -15.83
N ARG A 381 -7.32 -0.81 -16.99
CA ARG A 381 -7.97 -0.94 -18.30
C ARG A 381 -8.42 -2.38 -18.59
N ARG A 382 -7.61 -3.38 -18.26
CA ARG A 382 -7.98 -4.80 -18.44
C ARG A 382 -9.25 -5.16 -17.68
N LEU A 383 -9.32 -4.78 -16.39
CA LEU A 383 -10.50 -5.00 -15.54
C LEU A 383 -11.72 -4.18 -16.00
N LEU A 384 -11.49 -3.04 -16.66
CA LEU A 384 -12.56 -2.26 -17.27
C LEU A 384 -13.11 -2.93 -18.53
N SER A 385 -12.25 -3.49 -19.37
CA SER A 385 -12.60 -4.04 -20.68
C SER A 385 -13.15 -5.46 -20.64
N THR A 386 -12.76 -6.26 -19.64
CA THR A 386 -13.16 -7.67 -19.57
C THR A 386 -13.83 -8.02 -18.25
N SER A 387 -14.74 -8.99 -18.30
CA SER A 387 -15.38 -9.61 -17.15
C SER A 387 -14.86 -11.02 -16.90
N ASP A 388 -13.68 -11.34 -17.45
CA ASP A 388 -13.13 -12.69 -17.38
C ASP A 388 -12.90 -13.12 -15.93
N PRO A 389 -13.09 -14.40 -15.61
CA PRO A 389 -12.80 -14.93 -14.28
C PRO A 389 -11.29 -14.82 -14.00
N LEU A 390 -10.94 -14.02 -12.99
CA LEU A 390 -9.56 -13.74 -12.62
C LEU A 390 -9.42 -13.58 -11.11
N VAL A 391 -8.21 -13.83 -10.63
CA VAL A 391 -7.82 -13.69 -9.23
C VAL A 391 -6.88 -12.50 -9.12
N VAL A 392 -7.32 -11.42 -8.47
CA VAL A 392 -6.42 -10.31 -8.15
C VAL A 392 -5.85 -10.53 -6.77
N ILE A 393 -4.54 -10.74 -6.68
CA ILE A 393 -3.79 -10.72 -5.42
C ILE A 393 -3.26 -9.31 -5.21
N GLY A 394 -3.55 -8.69 -4.07
CA GLY A 394 -3.02 -7.37 -3.81
C GLY A 394 -2.98 -6.94 -2.36
N ALA A 395 -2.32 -5.81 -2.12
CA ALA A 395 -2.36 -5.14 -0.83
C ALA A 395 -3.66 -4.33 -0.69
N ARG A 396 -3.81 -3.60 0.43
CA ARG A 396 -4.98 -2.74 0.73
C ARG A 396 -5.49 -1.87 -0.42
N SER A 397 -4.62 -1.36 -1.30
CA SER A 397 -5.01 -0.50 -2.43
C SER A 397 -5.78 -1.22 -3.54
N ALA A 398 -5.76 -2.56 -3.56
CA ALA A 398 -6.47 -3.35 -4.56
C ALA A 398 -8.00 -3.22 -4.46
N VAL A 399 -8.53 -2.78 -3.31
CA VAL A 399 -9.97 -2.52 -3.13
C VAL A 399 -10.52 -1.45 -4.07
N PHE A 400 -9.66 -0.60 -4.65
CA PHE A 400 -10.08 0.45 -5.58
C PHE A 400 -10.24 -0.02 -7.03
N LEU A 401 -9.82 -1.25 -7.35
CA LEU A 401 -9.82 -1.74 -8.73
C LEU A 401 -11.24 -1.87 -9.30
N PRO A 402 -11.41 -1.68 -10.63
CA PRO A 402 -12.71 -1.63 -11.28
C PRO A 402 -13.26 -3.02 -11.62
N PHE A 403 -13.54 -3.83 -10.60
CA PHE A 403 -14.13 -5.16 -10.78
C PHE A 403 -15.46 -5.08 -11.54
N ALA A 404 -15.65 -5.99 -12.50
CA ALA A 404 -16.89 -6.10 -13.26
C ALA A 404 -17.91 -6.99 -12.53
N SER A 405 -17.46 -8.18 -12.10
CA SER A 405 -18.30 -9.18 -11.42
C SER A 405 -17.52 -9.83 -10.29
N LEU A 406 -17.31 -9.09 -9.20
CA LEU A 406 -16.66 -9.60 -8.00
C LEU A 406 -17.58 -10.63 -7.32
N GLY A 407 -17.08 -11.83 -7.03
CA GLY A 407 -17.81 -12.91 -6.38
C GLY A 407 -17.33 -13.25 -4.98
N LEU A 408 -16.04 -13.06 -4.72
CA LEU A 408 -15.43 -13.31 -3.42
C LEU A 408 -14.32 -12.32 -3.14
N VAL A 409 -14.23 -11.93 -1.87
CA VAL A 409 -13.14 -11.17 -1.30
C VAL A 409 -12.55 -11.98 -0.15
N ILE A 410 -11.25 -12.28 -0.22
CA ILE A 410 -10.52 -12.95 0.85
C ILE A 410 -9.56 -11.93 1.46
N VAL A 411 -9.56 -11.81 2.79
CA VAL A 411 -8.59 -10.99 3.54
C VAL A 411 -7.79 -11.92 4.43
N ASP A 412 -6.53 -12.18 4.08
CA ASP A 412 -5.63 -12.98 4.92
C ASP A 412 -5.04 -12.15 6.05
N GLU A 413 -4.72 -12.79 7.17
CA GLU A 413 -4.17 -12.13 8.36
C GLU A 413 -4.93 -10.82 8.68
N GLU A 414 -6.26 -10.90 8.76
CA GLU A 414 -7.15 -9.72 8.84
C GLU A 414 -6.83 -8.77 10.01
N HIS A 415 -6.15 -9.28 11.03
CA HIS A 415 -5.71 -8.56 12.22
C HIS A 415 -4.49 -7.64 12.00
N GLU A 416 -3.84 -7.72 10.84
CA GLU A 416 -2.61 -6.99 10.59
C GLU A 416 -2.85 -5.47 10.43
N SER A 417 -2.07 -4.68 11.16
CA SER A 417 -2.19 -3.22 11.20
C SER A 417 -1.92 -2.55 9.84
N SER A 418 -1.21 -3.19 8.92
CA SER A 418 -0.86 -2.60 7.61
C SER A 418 -2.07 -2.33 6.72
N TYR A 419 -3.22 -2.97 6.98
CA TYR A 419 -4.48 -2.68 6.30
C TYR A 419 -4.97 -1.26 6.55
N LYS A 420 -4.67 -0.66 7.71
CA LYS A 420 -5.02 0.73 8.02
C LYS A 420 -4.03 1.69 7.36
N GLN A 421 -4.53 2.62 6.55
CA GLN A 421 -3.75 3.72 6.01
C GLN A 421 -3.58 4.83 7.06
N ALA A 422 -2.35 5.29 7.26
CA ALA A 422 -2.03 6.40 8.16
C ALA A 422 -2.14 7.76 7.46
N ASP A 423 -1.30 8.03 6.46
CA ASP A 423 -1.34 9.25 5.64
C ASP A 423 -0.99 8.93 4.18
N PRO A 424 -1.42 9.76 3.21
CA PRO A 424 -2.41 10.86 3.35
C PRO A 424 -3.85 10.32 3.52
N ALA A 425 -4.85 11.22 3.56
CA ALA A 425 -6.26 10.87 3.43
C ALA A 425 -6.48 9.93 2.22
N PRO A 426 -7.41 8.95 2.29
CA PRO A 426 -8.57 8.88 3.19
C PRO A 426 -8.40 8.08 4.50
N ARG A 427 -7.18 7.62 4.85
CA ARG A 427 -6.91 6.88 6.10
C ARG A 427 -7.83 5.67 6.34
N TYR A 428 -8.25 5.02 5.27
CA TYR A 428 -9.20 3.92 5.32
C TYR A 428 -8.55 2.63 5.88
N ASN A 429 -9.38 1.73 6.39
CA ASN A 429 -8.98 0.36 6.69
C ASN A 429 -9.30 -0.54 5.49
N GLY A 430 -8.28 -1.16 4.90
CA GLY A 430 -8.43 -2.05 3.75
C GLY A 430 -9.38 -3.22 3.99
N ARG A 431 -9.41 -3.80 5.21
CA ARG A 431 -10.33 -4.89 5.58
C ARG A 431 -11.78 -4.44 5.51
N ASP A 432 -12.11 -3.34 6.21
CA ASP A 432 -13.48 -2.85 6.31
C ASP A 432 -13.98 -2.33 4.95
N ALA A 433 -13.09 -1.70 4.18
CA ALA A 433 -13.34 -1.29 2.82
C ALA A 433 -13.57 -2.50 1.88
N ALA A 434 -12.86 -3.61 2.09
CA ALA A 434 -13.05 -4.83 1.31
C ALA A 434 -14.41 -5.50 1.58
N ILE A 435 -14.87 -5.52 2.84
CA ILE A 435 -16.21 -5.99 3.21
C ILE A 435 -17.29 -5.14 2.53
N MET A 436 -17.13 -3.82 2.53
CA MET A 436 -18.08 -2.91 1.87
C MET A 436 -18.06 -3.07 0.36
N LEU A 437 -16.88 -3.19 -0.26
CA LEU A 437 -16.74 -3.46 -1.68
C LEU A 437 -17.47 -4.77 -2.06
N ALA A 438 -17.29 -5.83 -1.27
CA ALA A 438 -17.96 -7.11 -1.52
C ALA A 438 -19.49 -6.94 -1.47
N SER A 439 -20.00 -6.28 -0.44
CA SER A 439 -21.43 -5.98 -0.28
C SER A 439 -22.01 -5.22 -1.47
N LEU A 440 -21.32 -4.20 -1.98
CA LEU A 440 -21.74 -3.42 -3.17
C LEU A 440 -21.80 -4.24 -4.46
N HIS A 441 -21.05 -5.34 -4.55
CA HIS A 441 -21.05 -6.26 -5.69
C HIS A 441 -21.92 -7.52 -5.47
N GLY A 442 -22.55 -7.68 -4.31
CA GLY A 442 -23.20 -8.95 -3.92
C GLY A 442 -22.21 -10.12 -3.86
N ALA A 443 -20.97 -9.83 -3.49
CA ALA A 443 -19.90 -10.80 -3.29
C ALA A 443 -19.84 -11.23 -1.82
N LYS A 444 -19.29 -12.42 -1.57
CA LYS A 444 -19.04 -12.91 -0.21
C LYS A 444 -17.66 -12.46 0.28
N THR A 445 -17.49 -12.37 1.59
CA THR A 445 -16.20 -12.02 2.22
C THR A 445 -15.74 -13.12 3.17
N LEU A 446 -14.50 -13.58 2.99
CA LEU A 446 -13.80 -14.45 3.94
C LEU A 446 -12.69 -13.66 4.63
N LEU A 447 -12.74 -13.61 5.96
CA LEU A 447 -11.68 -13.07 6.80
C LEU A 447 -10.89 -14.24 7.37
N GLY A 448 -9.59 -14.29 7.11
CA GLY A 448 -8.72 -15.35 7.58
C GLY A 448 -7.79 -14.86 8.68
N SER A 449 -7.72 -15.58 9.79
CA SER A 449 -6.78 -15.25 10.87
C SER A 449 -6.49 -16.44 11.76
N ALA A 450 -5.26 -16.51 12.27
CA ALA A 450 -4.96 -17.37 13.44
C ALA A 450 -5.29 -16.67 14.76
N THR A 451 -5.19 -15.35 14.79
CA THR A 451 -5.46 -14.50 15.95
C THR A 451 -6.38 -13.36 15.51
N PRO A 452 -7.69 -13.61 15.34
CA PRO A 452 -8.62 -12.59 14.82
C PRO A 452 -8.63 -11.35 15.70
N THR A 453 -8.99 -10.18 15.15
CA THR A 453 -9.15 -9.01 16.01
C THR A 453 -10.34 -9.19 16.93
N VAL A 454 -10.26 -8.60 18.11
CA VAL A 454 -11.35 -8.62 19.10
C VAL A 454 -12.65 -8.13 18.48
N GLU A 455 -12.58 -7.11 17.61
CA GLU A 455 -13.76 -6.57 16.93
C GLU A 455 -14.36 -7.56 15.91
N THR A 456 -13.53 -8.27 15.14
CA THR A 456 -14.01 -9.25 14.16
C THR A 456 -14.58 -10.49 14.85
N TYR A 457 -13.92 -10.98 15.90
CA TYR A 457 -14.37 -12.13 16.68
C TYR A 457 -15.69 -11.84 17.42
N HIS A 458 -15.82 -10.66 18.05
CA HIS A 458 -17.06 -10.22 18.67
C HIS A 458 -18.25 -10.15 17.68
N LYS A 459 -18.02 -9.65 16.45
CA LYS A 459 -19.06 -9.66 15.40
C LYS A 459 -19.45 -11.07 14.99
N ALA A 460 -18.51 -12.01 14.98
CA ALA A 460 -18.77 -13.40 14.66
C ALA A 460 -19.59 -14.11 15.76
N LEU A 461 -19.21 -13.93 17.03
CA LEU A 461 -19.93 -14.49 18.17
C LEU A 461 -21.36 -13.94 18.31
N ASN A 462 -21.57 -12.66 18.02
CA ASN A 462 -22.90 -12.04 18.04
C ASN A 462 -23.73 -12.34 16.77
N GLY A 463 -23.28 -13.26 15.91
CA GLY A 463 -24.02 -13.71 14.73
C GLY A 463 -24.07 -12.70 13.57
N LYS A 464 -23.35 -11.58 13.63
CA LYS A 464 -23.24 -10.63 12.50
C LYS A 464 -22.38 -11.22 11.38
N PHE A 465 -21.28 -11.87 11.74
CA PHE A 465 -20.47 -12.69 10.83
C PHE A 465 -20.70 -14.17 11.17
N GLY A 466 -20.47 -15.07 10.22
CA GLY A 466 -20.35 -16.49 10.57
C GLY A 466 -18.94 -16.82 11.04
N LEU A 467 -18.81 -17.84 11.89
CA LEU A 467 -17.54 -18.30 12.44
C LEU A 467 -17.29 -19.75 12.03
N VAL A 468 -16.10 -20.03 11.49
CA VAL A 468 -15.62 -21.39 11.26
C VAL A 468 -14.25 -21.52 11.92
N SER A 469 -14.16 -22.43 12.87
CA SER A 469 -12.90 -22.71 13.58
C SER A 469 -12.19 -23.93 13.00
N LEU A 470 -10.85 -23.84 12.94
CA LEU A 470 -9.94 -24.89 12.51
C LEU A 470 -8.81 -25.00 13.56
N THR A 471 -8.99 -25.89 14.53
CA THR A 471 -8.13 -26.02 15.72
C THR A 471 -6.89 -26.89 15.47
N GLU A 472 -6.90 -27.71 14.43
CA GLU A 472 -5.80 -28.64 14.10
C GLU A 472 -4.79 -27.98 13.15
N ARG A 473 -3.49 -28.17 13.43
CA ARG A 473 -2.41 -27.85 12.50
C ARG A 473 -2.42 -28.84 11.33
N PHE A 474 -2.02 -28.37 10.15
CA PHE A 474 -1.77 -29.23 9.01
C PHE A 474 -0.67 -30.24 9.38
N ASP A 475 -0.83 -31.51 8.98
CA ASP A 475 0.05 -32.64 9.32
C ASP A 475 0.15 -33.02 10.83
N GLY A 476 -0.72 -32.50 11.70
CA GLY A 476 -0.83 -32.97 13.10
C GLY A 476 0.30 -32.53 14.05
N VAL A 477 1.08 -31.52 13.67
CA VAL A 477 2.22 -31.02 14.46
C VAL A 477 1.75 -30.28 15.73
N ALA A 478 2.40 -30.54 16.87
CA ALA A 478 2.09 -29.88 18.15
C ALA A 478 2.41 -28.37 18.15
N MET A 479 1.75 -27.61 19.03
CA MET A 479 2.09 -26.21 19.29
C MET A 479 3.48 -26.11 19.97
N PRO A 480 4.27 -25.06 19.68
CA PRO A 480 5.58 -24.88 20.27
C PRO A 480 5.46 -24.59 21.77
N SER A 481 6.45 -24.98 22.57
CA SER A 481 6.46 -24.64 24.00
C SER A 481 6.96 -23.20 24.20
N VAL A 482 6.18 -22.37 24.88
CA VAL A 482 6.55 -20.98 25.20
C VAL A 482 7.02 -20.90 26.66
N GLU A 483 8.26 -20.48 26.86
CA GLU A 483 8.90 -20.29 28.17
C GLU A 483 9.03 -18.77 28.47
N ILE A 484 8.47 -18.31 29.58
CA ILE A 484 8.59 -16.90 30.03
C ILE A 484 9.77 -16.79 30.99
N VAL A 485 10.71 -15.90 30.68
CA VAL A 485 11.91 -15.63 31.48
C VAL A 485 11.83 -14.25 32.13
N ASP A 486 11.91 -14.21 33.46
CA ASP A 486 11.99 -12.96 34.23
C ASP A 486 13.41 -12.38 34.20
N MET A 487 13.59 -11.30 33.45
CA MET A 487 14.87 -10.62 33.32
C MET A 487 15.31 -9.94 34.62
N ARG A 488 14.41 -9.65 35.57
CA ARG A 488 14.79 -9.09 36.88
C ARG A 488 15.49 -10.13 37.73
N SER A 489 14.97 -11.36 37.80
CA SER A 489 15.61 -12.44 38.54
C SER A 489 16.94 -12.85 37.91
N GLU A 490 16.99 -12.94 36.58
CA GLU A 490 18.23 -13.30 35.87
C GLU A 490 19.33 -12.25 36.06
N ARG A 491 19.00 -10.95 36.01
CA ARG A 491 19.97 -9.88 36.32
C ARG A 491 20.49 -9.97 37.75
N ARG A 492 19.62 -10.23 38.73
CA ARG A 492 20.03 -10.41 40.14
C ARG A 492 20.99 -11.58 40.32
N ARG A 493 20.79 -12.66 39.55
CA ARG A 493 21.66 -13.85 39.52
C ARG A 493 22.92 -13.68 38.67
N LYS A 494 23.12 -12.49 38.06
CA LYS A 494 24.18 -12.24 37.06
C LYS A 494 24.13 -13.19 35.85
N ALA A 495 22.95 -13.73 35.55
CA ALA A 495 22.67 -14.67 34.46
C ALA A 495 22.17 -13.97 33.17
N VAL A 496 22.61 -12.73 32.94
CA VAL A 496 22.25 -11.93 31.76
C VAL A 496 23.51 -11.46 31.06
N SER A 497 23.52 -11.55 29.74
CA SER A 497 24.63 -11.16 28.88
C SER A 497 24.11 -10.33 27.72
N GLY A 498 24.26 -9.01 27.81
CA GLY A 498 23.71 -8.07 26.82
C GLY A 498 22.17 -8.15 26.80
N TYR A 499 21.62 -8.47 25.63
CA TYR A 499 20.18 -8.70 25.44
C TYR A 499 19.68 -10.09 25.86
N PHE A 500 20.57 -11.05 26.15
CA PHE A 500 20.20 -12.44 26.34
C PHE A 500 20.24 -12.86 27.81
N SER A 501 19.19 -13.54 28.29
CA SER A 501 19.29 -14.44 29.43
C SER A 501 20.15 -15.65 29.06
N HIS A 502 20.88 -16.19 30.04
CA HIS A 502 21.64 -17.43 29.87
C HIS A 502 20.75 -18.57 29.37
N ARG A 503 19.52 -18.64 29.87
CA ARG A 503 18.52 -19.61 29.39
C ARG A 503 18.25 -19.55 27.89
N LEU A 504 18.11 -18.35 27.31
CA LEU A 504 17.91 -18.21 25.85
C LEU A 504 19.18 -18.63 25.08
N LEU A 505 20.36 -18.31 25.61
CA LEU A 505 21.62 -18.73 25.00
C LEU A 505 21.75 -20.26 24.98
N ASP A 506 21.51 -20.92 26.11
CA ASP A 506 21.61 -22.38 26.23
C ASP A 506 20.72 -23.10 25.23
N VAL A 507 19.45 -22.68 25.16
CA VAL A 507 18.47 -23.26 24.21
C VAL A 507 18.87 -23.00 22.76
N SER A 508 19.42 -21.82 22.47
CA SER A 508 19.86 -21.47 21.12
C SER A 508 21.10 -22.26 20.69
N ILE A 509 22.10 -22.39 21.58
CA ILE A 509 23.34 -23.14 21.33
C ILE A 509 23.03 -24.62 21.09
N ASP A 510 22.16 -25.22 21.90
CA ASP A 510 21.72 -26.61 21.72
C ASP A 510 21.09 -26.83 20.35
N ALA A 511 20.14 -25.98 19.94
CA ALA A 511 19.50 -26.10 18.63
C ALA A 511 20.49 -25.91 17.46
N LEU A 512 21.36 -24.90 17.54
CA LEU A 512 22.36 -24.61 16.51
C LEU A 512 23.39 -25.75 16.39
N SER A 513 23.77 -26.39 17.51
CA SER A 513 24.65 -27.57 17.51
C SER A 513 24.05 -28.76 16.74
N ARG A 514 22.72 -28.87 16.74
CA ARG A 514 21.94 -29.86 15.99
C ARG A 514 21.66 -29.42 14.54
N LYS A 515 22.35 -28.40 14.04
CA LYS A 515 22.20 -27.79 12.71
C LYS A 515 20.79 -27.26 12.44
N LYS A 516 20.07 -26.89 13.49
CA LYS A 516 18.77 -26.20 13.39
C LYS A 516 18.98 -24.70 13.37
N GLN A 517 17.96 -23.96 12.97
CA GLN A 517 18.01 -22.50 12.84
C GLN A 517 17.33 -21.81 14.03
N ALA A 518 17.74 -20.58 14.31
CA ALA A 518 17.17 -19.74 15.37
C ALA A 518 16.69 -18.38 14.82
N ILE A 519 15.64 -17.84 15.41
CA ILE A 519 15.14 -16.49 15.14
C ILE A 519 15.21 -15.66 16.42
N PHE A 520 15.86 -14.49 16.35
CA PHE A 520 15.83 -13.51 17.42
C PHE A 520 15.00 -12.30 17.02
N PHE A 521 13.94 -12.08 17.79
CA PHE A 521 12.94 -11.07 17.53
C PHE A 521 13.07 -9.92 18.54
N LEU A 522 13.13 -8.70 18.01
CA LEU A 522 13.10 -7.47 18.80
C LEU A 522 12.01 -6.54 18.28
N ASN A 523 10.96 -6.30 19.09
CA ASN A 523 9.95 -5.30 18.75
C ASN A 523 10.50 -3.91 19.01
N ARG A 524 11.00 -3.27 17.95
CA ARG A 524 11.43 -1.88 18.01
C ARG A 524 10.95 -1.12 16.79
N ARG A 525 9.70 -0.63 16.83
CA ARG A 525 9.32 0.56 16.03
C ARG A 525 9.95 1.78 16.75
N GLY A 526 10.83 2.52 16.07
CA GLY A 526 11.08 3.92 16.45
C GLY A 526 12.33 4.28 17.27
N TYR A 527 13.42 3.53 17.22
CA TYR A 527 14.74 4.12 17.55
C TYR A 527 15.64 3.97 16.36
N ALA A 528 15.44 4.87 15.40
CA ALA A 528 16.52 5.20 14.53
C ALA A 528 17.69 5.72 15.41
N PRO A 529 18.96 5.48 15.03
CA PRO A 529 20.09 5.92 15.83
C PRO A 529 19.91 7.40 16.18
N MET A 530 20.10 7.83 17.42
CA MET A 530 19.93 9.24 17.81
C MET A 530 21.16 9.69 18.57
N ALA A 531 21.59 10.93 18.37
CA ALA A 531 22.65 11.49 19.20
C ALA A 531 22.10 11.77 20.61
N ARG A 532 22.87 11.47 21.66
CA ARG A 532 22.54 11.78 23.05
C ARG A 532 23.80 12.17 23.81
N CYS A 533 23.72 13.15 24.70
CA CYS A 533 24.81 13.43 25.62
C CYS A 533 24.91 12.32 26.69
N LYS A 534 26.10 11.78 26.91
CA LYS A 534 26.35 10.76 27.93
C LYS A 534 26.18 11.29 29.35
N MET A 535 26.44 12.59 29.57
CA MET A 535 26.43 13.21 30.90
C MET A 535 25.04 13.68 31.31
N CYS A 536 24.38 14.53 30.51
CA CYS A 536 23.08 15.11 30.85
C CYS A 536 21.88 14.48 30.11
N ALA A 537 22.11 13.47 29.28
CA ALA A 537 21.08 12.82 28.45
C ALA A 537 20.37 13.73 27.42
N PHE A 538 20.87 14.94 27.18
CA PHE A 538 20.35 15.83 26.13
C PHE A 538 20.32 15.12 24.77
N THR A 539 19.19 15.22 24.07
CA THR A 539 18.97 14.60 22.75
C THR A 539 18.64 15.70 21.73
N PRO A 540 19.40 15.84 20.62
CA PRO A 540 19.10 16.84 19.60
C PRO A 540 17.70 16.65 19.00
N LYS A 541 16.92 17.72 19.02
CA LYS A 541 15.57 17.78 18.45
C LYS A 541 15.56 18.56 17.14
N CYS A 542 14.55 18.31 16.31
CA CYS A 542 14.34 19.08 15.10
C CYS A 542 13.83 20.50 15.41
N ASN A 543 14.37 21.51 14.73
CA ASN A 543 13.90 22.90 14.89
C ASN A 543 12.47 23.10 14.37
N PHE A 544 12.04 22.26 13.43
CA PHE A 544 10.71 22.34 12.81
C PHE A 544 9.72 21.31 13.39
N CYS A 545 10.20 20.25 14.04
CA CYS A 545 9.36 19.16 14.56
C CYS A 545 9.77 18.86 16.00
N ASP A 546 8.84 18.67 16.93
CA ASP A 546 9.20 18.31 18.31
C ASP A 546 9.46 16.80 18.42
N VAL A 547 10.52 16.37 17.74
CA VAL A 547 10.96 14.97 17.65
C VAL A 547 12.47 14.91 17.73
N ALA A 548 12.98 13.83 18.31
CA ALA A 548 14.40 13.52 18.29
C ALA A 548 14.88 13.27 16.85
N LEU A 549 16.09 13.74 16.54
CA LEU A 549 16.70 13.56 15.22
C LEU A 549 17.29 12.16 15.06
N THR A 550 17.17 11.62 13.84
CA THR A 550 17.74 10.33 13.44
C THR A 550 19.14 10.52 12.86
N TYR A 551 20.13 9.81 13.34
CA TYR A 551 21.49 9.75 12.83
C TYR A 551 21.61 8.79 11.64
N HIS A 552 22.22 9.26 10.56
CA HIS A 552 22.50 8.51 9.35
C HIS A 552 24.01 8.29 9.21
N LYS A 553 24.46 7.03 9.42
CA LYS A 553 25.89 6.66 9.43
C LYS A 553 26.61 6.94 8.12
N ARG A 554 25.97 6.71 6.96
CA ARG A 554 26.61 6.89 5.62
C ARG A 554 26.96 8.35 5.32
N THR A 555 26.16 9.29 5.80
CA THR A 555 26.35 10.73 5.57
C THR A 555 26.92 11.45 6.79
N ASN A 556 27.01 10.77 7.93
CA ASN A 556 27.39 11.32 9.23
C ASN A 556 26.56 12.57 9.63
N ARG A 557 25.25 12.55 9.35
CA ARG A 557 24.32 13.66 9.65
C ARG A 557 23.13 13.19 10.48
N LEU A 558 22.52 14.13 11.19
CA LEU A 558 21.22 13.98 11.81
C LEU A 558 20.12 14.39 10.81
N GLN A 559 19.05 13.64 10.69
CA GLN A 559 17.92 13.91 9.78
C GLN A 559 16.60 13.75 10.53
N CYS A 560 15.65 14.65 10.29
CA CYS A 560 14.30 14.50 10.80
C CYS A 560 13.47 13.64 9.84
N HIS A 561 12.86 12.56 10.33
CA HIS A 561 12.02 11.69 9.50
C HIS A 561 10.72 12.37 9.01
N TYR A 562 10.20 13.34 9.75
CA TYR A 562 8.92 13.99 9.45
C TYR A 562 9.03 15.13 8.43
N CYS A 563 10.11 15.92 8.48
CA CYS A 563 10.30 17.07 7.59
C CYS A 563 11.49 16.93 6.62
N GLY A 564 12.32 15.89 6.78
CA GLY A 564 13.50 15.66 5.95
C GLY A 564 14.68 16.59 6.24
N ALA A 565 14.54 17.57 7.13
CA ALA A 565 15.60 18.52 7.47
C ALA A 565 16.85 17.81 8.01
N GLU A 566 18.01 18.20 7.51
CA GLU A 566 19.33 17.69 7.89
C GLU A 566 20.06 18.64 8.82
N TYR A 567 20.76 18.07 9.79
CA TYR A 567 21.53 18.76 10.82
C TYR A 567 22.90 18.10 10.97
N PRO A 568 23.96 18.84 11.30
CA PRO A 568 25.23 18.24 11.69
C PRO A 568 25.11 17.54 13.05
N VAL A 569 25.97 16.55 13.31
CA VAL A 569 26.10 15.96 14.66
C VAL A 569 26.89 16.93 15.53
N PRO A 570 26.29 17.48 16.61
CA PRO A 570 27.02 18.36 17.51
C PRO A 570 28.15 17.58 18.21
N GLN A 571 29.35 18.14 18.21
CA GLN A 571 30.50 17.54 18.91
C GLN A 571 30.48 17.85 20.41
N VAL A 572 29.89 18.99 20.77
CA VAL A 572 29.75 19.46 22.15
C VAL A 572 28.27 19.55 22.50
N CYS A 573 27.91 19.10 23.70
CA CYS A 573 26.53 19.18 24.17
C CYS A 573 26.10 20.65 24.35
N PRO A 574 24.97 21.11 23.77
CA PRO A 574 24.48 22.48 23.95
C PRO A 574 24.02 22.81 25.37
N GLU A 575 23.66 21.80 26.19
CA GLU A 575 23.17 22.03 27.55
C GLU A 575 24.31 21.99 28.59
N CYS A 576 25.09 20.90 28.62
CA CYS A 576 26.14 20.74 29.63
C CYS A 576 27.54 21.11 29.13
N HIS A 577 27.69 21.50 27.87
CA HIS A 577 28.96 21.93 27.25
C HIS A 577 30.09 20.89 27.25
N GLU A 578 29.79 19.64 27.61
CA GLU A 578 30.75 18.53 27.56
C GLU A 578 30.83 17.91 26.15
N PRO A 579 32.03 17.53 25.66
CA PRO A 579 32.23 16.85 24.38
C PRO A 579 31.91 15.35 24.46
N LEU A 580 30.81 15.00 25.10
CA LEU A 580 30.39 13.63 25.39
C LEU A 580 29.11 13.26 24.63
N MET A 581 29.01 13.65 23.36
CA MET A 581 27.92 13.23 22.49
C MET A 581 28.17 11.81 21.98
N GLU A 582 27.31 10.88 22.36
CA GLU A 582 27.30 9.50 21.87
C GLU A 582 26.12 9.28 20.91
N ILE A 583 26.28 8.40 19.94
CA ILE A 583 25.14 7.90 19.18
C ILE A 583 24.52 6.76 19.99
N VAL A 584 23.25 6.91 20.30
CA VAL A 584 22.42 5.97 21.03
C VAL A 584 21.27 5.56 20.13
N GLY A 585 21.34 4.36 19.61
CA GLY A 585 20.22 3.74 18.93
C GLY A 585 20.78 2.59 18.13
N TYR A 586 20.37 1.44 18.61
CA TYR A 586 21.08 0.19 18.48
C TYR A 586 20.00 -0.87 18.56
N GLY A 587 19.22 -0.96 17.48
CA GLY A 587 18.18 -1.97 17.35
C GLY A 587 18.80 -3.28 16.89
N THR A 588 18.46 -3.70 15.69
CA THR A 588 18.90 -4.94 15.06
C THR A 588 20.40 -4.97 14.71
N GLU A 589 21.07 -3.83 14.51
CA GLU A 589 22.52 -3.76 14.16
C GLU A 589 23.43 -4.17 15.31
N ARG A 590 23.29 -3.55 16.48
CA ARG A 590 24.05 -3.96 17.66
C ARG A 590 23.70 -5.38 18.10
N LEU A 591 22.44 -5.77 17.91
CA LEU A 591 22.02 -7.13 18.17
C LEU A 591 22.73 -8.11 17.21
N GLU A 592 22.84 -7.77 15.93
CA GLU A 592 23.63 -8.51 14.94
C GLU A 592 25.11 -8.57 15.33
N ASP A 593 25.72 -7.47 15.76
CA ASP A 593 27.11 -7.44 16.24
C ASP A 593 27.29 -8.34 17.49
N GLU A 594 26.45 -8.17 18.51
CA GLU A 594 26.49 -8.97 19.75
C GLU A 594 26.22 -10.47 19.48
N ILE A 595 25.37 -10.80 18.51
CA ILE A 595 25.14 -12.19 18.08
C ILE A 595 26.35 -12.70 17.31
N SER A 596 26.94 -11.90 16.41
CA SER A 596 28.10 -12.31 15.62
C SER A 596 29.33 -12.56 16.50
N GLU A 597 29.50 -11.77 17.56
CA GLU A 597 30.53 -11.99 18.58
C GLU A 597 30.30 -13.31 19.36
N ARG A 598 29.05 -13.59 19.75
CA ARG A 598 28.72 -14.77 20.59
C ARG A 598 28.59 -16.07 19.81
N PHE A 599 28.12 -15.99 18.58
CA PHE A 599 27.88 -17.11 17.67
C PHE A 599 28.82 -17.03 16.47
N ALA A 600 30.12 -16.80 16.72
CA ALA A 600 31.14 -16.58 15.69
C ALA A 600 31.26 -17.70 14.63
N GLN A 601 30.75 -18.90 14.93
CA GLN A 601 30.74 -20.06 14.01
C GLN A 601 29.47 -20.16 13.15
N HIS A 602 28.51 -19.26 13.32
CA HIS A 602 27.20 -19.31 12.69
C HIS A 602 26.92 -18.07 11.85
N ARG A 603 26.27 -18.28 10.71
CA ARG A 603 25.96 -17.18 9.79
C ARG A 603 24.68 -16.47 10.23
N VAL A 604 24.79 -15.16 10.44
CA VAL A 604 23.70 -14.30 10.88
C VAL A 604 23.17 -13.50 9.70
N LEU A 605 21.85 -13.41 9.57
CA LEU A 605 21.18 -12.47 8.67
C LEU A 605 20.34 -11.49 9.47
N ARG A 606 20.33 -10.23 9.04
CA ARG A 606 19.46 -9.18 9.58
C ARG A 606 18.32 -8.87 8.61
N MET A 607 17.11 -8.75 9.16
CA MET A 607 15.91 -8.42 8.42
C MET A 607 15.15 -7.26 9.09
N ASP A 608 15.35 -6.05 8.55
CA ASP A 608 14.72 -4.81 8.98
C ASP A 608 14.39 -3.88 7.80
N LEU A 609 13.71 -2.76 8.10
CA LEU A 609 13.22 -1.83 7.07
C LEU A 609 14.36 -1.24 6.21
N ASP A 610 15.57 -1.12 6.75
CA ASP A 610 16.70 -0.50 6.08
C ASP A 610 17.44 -1.48 5.16
N THR A 611 17.59 -2.74 5.59
CA THR A 611 18.15 -3.84 4.77
C THR A 611 17.23 -4.25 3.61
N THR A 612 15.93 -3.95 3.70
CA THR A 612 14.90 -4.39 2.72
C THR A 612 14.40 -3.29 1.77
N ARG A 613 15.04 -2.11 1.73
CA ARG A 613 14.62 -0.98 0.87
C ARG A 613 14.64 -1.29 -0.64
N ASN A 614 15.52 -2.17 -1.09
CA ASN A 614 15.63 -2.55 -2.50
C ASN A 614 14.51 -3.53 -2.92
N LYS A 615 14.04 -3.43 -4.18
CA LYS A 615 12.90 -4.21 -4.73
C LYS A 615 13.03 -5.73 -4.52
N GLU A 616 14.26 -6.25 -4.47
CA GLU A 616 14.58 -7.68 -4.33
C GLU A 616 15.21 -8.07 -2.97
N GLY A 617 15.62 -7.11 -2.14
CA GLY A 617 16.42 -7.38 -0.94
C GLY A 617 15.68 -8.25 0.09
N HIS A 618 14.40 -7.98 0.28
CA HIS A 618 13.53 -8.77 1.15
C HIS A 618 13.41 -10.24 0.70
N GLY A 619 13.12 -10.48 -0.59
CA GLY A 619 12.97 -11.83 -1.13
C GLY A 619 14.27 -12.63 -1.08
N LYS A 620 15.41 -11.98 -1.29
CA LYS A 620 16.73 -12.61 -1.21
C LYS A 620 17.05 -13.12 0.19
N ILE A 621 16.85 -12.31 1.23
CA ILE A 621 17.14 -12.70 2.64
C ILE A 621 16.31 -13.93 3.03
N ILE A 622 15.03 -13.96 2.64
CA ILE A 622 14.14 -15.10 2.92
C ILE A 622 14.60 -16.35 2.19
N ASP A 623 14.93 -16.24 0.91
CA ASP A 623 15.39 -17.37 0.11
C ASP A 623 16.73 -17.91 0.65
N GLU A 624 17.64 -17.03 1.07
CA GLU A 624 18.91 -17.42 1.69
C GLU A 624 18.70 -18.15 3.02
N PHE A 625 17.86 -17.62 3.91
CA PHE A 625 17.56 -18.26 5.18
C PHE A 625 16.80 -19.59 4.99
N SER A 626 15.80 -19.63 4.10
CA SER A 626 15.04 -20.86 3.79
C SER A 626 15.90 -21.95 3.15
N ARG A 627 16.98 -21.60 2.43
CA ARG A 627 17.94 -22.55 1.86
C ARG A 627 19.09 -22.91 2.81
N HIS A 628 18.97 -22.59 4.11
CA HIS A 628 20.03 -22.81 5.11
C HIS A 628 21.38 -22.17 4.75
N LYS A 629 21.37 -21.02 4.06
CA LYS A 629 22.59 -20.21 3.88
C LYS A 629 22.92 -19.35 5.10
N ALA A 630 22.02 -19.31 6.09
CA ALA A 630 22.25 -18.70 7.38
C ALA A 630 21.56 -19.52 8.48
N ASP A 631 22.11 -19.46 9.68
CA ASP A 631 21.68 -20.26 10.83
C ASP A 631 20.83 -19.43 11.80
N ILE A 632 21.08 -18.11 11.85
CA ILE A 632 20.40 -17.17 12.73
C ILE A 632 19.78 -16.04 11.93
N LEU A 633 18.51 -15.76 12.17
CA LEU A 633 17.81 -14.59 11.62
C LEU A 633 17.46 -13.61 12.74
N VAL A 634 17.95 -12.39 12.62
CA VAL A 634 17.62 -11.27 13.51
C VAL A 634 16.62 -10.38 12.81
N GLY A 635 15.49 -10.09 13.45
CA GLY A 635 14.60 -9.12 12.86
C GLY A 635 13.52 -8.56 13.75
N THR A 636 12.78 -7.64 13.14
CA THR A 636 11.65 -6.94 13.75
C THR A 636 10.34 -7.55 13.27
N GLN A 637 9.26 -6.78 13.25
CA GLN A 637 7.91 -7.18 12.84
C GLN A 637 7.83 -7.84 11.45
N MET A 638 8.86 -7.74 10.60
CA MET A 638 8.85 -8.39 9.28
C MET A 638 9.13 -9.89 9.32
N VAL A 639 9.79 -10.42 10.36
CA VAL A 639 10.07 -11.86 10.49
C VAL A 639 8.81 -12.67 10.81
N THR A 640 7.77 -11.99 11.31
CA THR A 640 6.55 -12.64 11.83
C THR A 640 5.52 -12.91 10.75
N LYS A 641 5.67 -12.33 9.55
CA LYS A 641 4.63 -12.29 8.52
C LYS A 641 4.84 -13.38 7.49
N GLY A 642 3.93 -14.36 7.39
CA GLY A 642 3.71 -15.27 6.25
C GLY A 642 4.94 -15.96 5.60
N LEU A 643 6.03 -16.16 6.33
CA LEU A 643 7.22 -16.91 5.90
C LEU A 643 7.19 -18.34 6.43
N ASP A 644 7.54 -19.31 5.59
CA ASP A 644 7.62 -20.73 5.97
C ASP A 644 9.08 -21.17 6.09
N PHE A 645 9.56 -21.36 7.32
CA PHE A 645 10.92 -21.80 7.59
C PHE A 645 10.90 -23.21 8.19
N GLY A 646 11.22 -24.22 7.38
CA GLY A 646 11.21 -25.61 7.82
C GLY A 646 12.28 -25.95 8.87
N GLY A 647 13.38 -25.19 8.94
CA GLY A 647 14.54 -25.47 9.79
C GLY A 647 14.57 -24.77 11.14
N VAL A 648 13.58 -23.93 11.47
CA VAL A 648 13.58 -23.11 12.70
C VAL A 648 13.08 -23.91 13.89
N GLU A 649 13.93 -24.06 14.91
CA GLU A 649 13.58 -24.74 16.16
C GLU A 649 13.43 -23.76 17.33
N VAL A 650 14.22 -22.68 17.35
CA VAL A 650 14.25 -21.73 18.47
C VAL A 650 13.83 -20.34 18.04
N VAL A 651 12.98 -19.72 18.84
CA VAL A 651 12.54 -18.34 18.66
C VAL A 651 12.70 -17.57 19.97
N GLY A 652 13.56 -16.55 19.99
CA GLY A 652 13.79 -15.70 21.16
C GLY A 652 13.15 -14.33 21.01
N ILE A 653 12.18 -13.99 21.87
CA ILE A 653 11.63 -12.63 22.00
C ILE A 653 12.45 -11.91 23.07
N LEU A 654 13.29 -10.98 22.63
CA LEU A 654 14.31 -10.36 23.50
C LEU A 654 13.76 -9.31 24.47
N ASN A 655 12.60 -8.73 24.15
CA ASN A 655 11.94 -7.77 25.01
C ASN A 655 10.43 -7.72 24.69
N ALA A 656 9.63 -8.36 25.54
CA ALA A 656 8.17 -8.30 25.43
C ALA A 656 7.56 -7.02 26.04
N ASP A 657 8.28 -6.35 26.96
CA ASP A 657 7.78 -5.15 27.66
C ASP A 657 7.54 -3.98 26.71
N SER A 658 8.34 -3.88 25.64
CA SER A 658 8.19 -2.82 24.63
C SER A 658 6.90 -2.94 23.83
N MET A 659 6.30 -4.14 23.74
CA MET A 659 4.99 -4.34 23.10
C MET A 659 3.85 -4.00 24.05
N LEU A 660 3.97 -4.41 25.31
CA LEU A 660 2.91 -4.33 26.32
C LEU A 660 2.72 -2.91 26.88
N ASN A 661 3.79 -2.14 27.01
CA ASN A 661 3.76 -0.81 27.64
C ASN A 661 3.52 0.35 26.65
N ILE A 662 2.93 0.07 25.49
CA ILE A 662 2.52 1.11 24.55
C ILE A 662 1.24 1.78 25.08
N PRO A 663 1.15 3.12 25.16
CA PRO A 663 -0.02 3.83 25.69
C PRO A 663 -1.19 3.82 24.69
N ASP A 664 -1.72 2.64 24.43
CA ASP A 664 -2.80 2.35 23.50
C ASP A 664 -3.55 1.12 24.02
N PHE A 665 -4.89 1.19 24.04
CA PHE A 665 -5.73 0.12 24.55
C PHE A 665 -5.59 -1.18 23.73
N ARG A 666 -5.12 -1.12 22.47
CA ARG A 666 -4.84 -2.32 21.66
C ARG A 666 -3.46 -2.94 21.89
N ALA A 667 -2.68 -2.42 22.85
CA ALA A 667 -1.33 -2.93 23.10
C ALA A 667 -1.32 -4.42 23.49
N ALA A 668 -2.24 -4.84 24.35
CA ALA A 668 -2.38 -6.24 24.78
C ALA A 668 -2.69 -7.18 23.59
N GLU A 669 -3.68 -6.83 22.77
CA GLU A 669 -4.02 -7.55 21.54
C GLU A 669 -2.84 -7.67 20.57
N ARG A 670 -2.13 -6.56 20.30
CA ARG A 670 -0.97 -6.59 19.41
C ARG A 670 0.17 -7.43 19.97
N ALA A 671 0.41 -7.38 21.29
CA ALA A 671 1.43 -8.18 21.94
C ALA A 671 1.10 -9.68 21.84
N PHE A 672 -0.15 -10.06 22.14
CA PHE A 672 -0.63 -11.44 22.00
C PHE A 672 -0.44 -11.95 20.57
N ASN A 673 -0.97 -11.21 19.58
CA ASN A 673 -0.87 -11.58 18.16
C ASN A 673 0.59 -11.72 17.71
N MET A 674 1.47 -10.81 18.12
CA MET A 674 2.88 -10.84 17.78
C MET A 674 3.57 -12.07 18.36
N ILE A 675 3.33 -12.39 19.65
CA ILE A 675 3.91 -13.56 20.31
C ILE A 675 3.43 -14.85 19.62
N GLU A 676 2.14 -14.97 19.34
CA GLU A 676 1.55 -16.12 18.62
C GLU A 676 2.11 -16.30 17.21
N GLN A 677 2.20 -15.22 16.43
CA GLN A 677 2.77 -15.26 15.08
C GLN A 677 4.24 -15.69 15.07
N VAL A 678 5.01 -15.17 16.03
CA VAL A 678 6.44 -15.45 16.22
C VAL A 678 6.63 -16.89 16.67
N ALA A 679 5.81 -17.35 17.64
CA ALA A 679 5.80 -18.72 18.09
C ALA A 679 5.47 -19.70 16.96
N GLY A 680 4.47 -19.38 16.12
CA GLY A 680 4.09 -20.17 14.95
C GLY A 680 5.15 -20.31 13.84
N ARG A 681 6.34 -19.70 13.99
CA ARG A 681 7.50 -19.93 13.11
C ARG A 681 8.38 -21.08 13.57
N ALA A 682 8.30 -21.50 14.84
CA ALA A 682 9.09 -22.61 15.36
C ALA A 682 8.38 -23.96 15.10
N GLY A 683 9.18 -24.98 14.73
CA GLY A 683 8.74 -26.39 14.75
C GLY A 683 7.67 -26.75 13.71
N ARG A 684 7.83 -26.34 12.44
CA ARG A 684 6.84 -26.60 11.37
C ARG A 684 6.95 -27.95 10.66
N ARG A 685 8.11 -28.60 10.64
CA ARG A 685 8.35 -29.87 9.93
C ARG A 685 8.86 -30.97 10.84
N ASP A 686 9.92 -30.68 11.60
CA ASP A 686 10.62 -31.68 12.42
C ASP A 686 10.95 -31.13 13.82
N GLY A 687 10.11 -31.43 14.82
CA GLY A 687 10.41 -31.24 16.24
C GLY A 687 9.50 -30.26 17.00
N VAL A 688 9.58 -30.33 18.34
CA VAL A 688 8.90 -29.39 19.25
C VAL A 688 9.65 -28.07 19.23
N GLY A 689 9.11 -27.07 18.53
CA GLY A 689 9.66 -25.71 18.55
C GLY A 689 9.68 -25.13 19.96
N ARG A 690 10.72 -24.38 20.30
CA ARG A 690 10.86 -23.70 21.59
C ARG A 690 10.86 -22.19 21.41
N VAL A 691 10.03 -21.51 22.18
CA VAL A 691 9.91 -20.05 22.18
C VAL A 691 10.30 -19.56 23.56
N VAL A 692 11.20 -18.60 23.64
CA VAL A 692 11.62 -18.01 24.92
C VAL A 692 11.29 -16.53 24.90
N VAL A 693 10.52 -16.08 25.88
CA VAL A 693 10.02 -14.69 25.99
C VAL A 693 10.68 -14.02 27.19
N GLN A 694 11.50 -13.00 26.93
CA GLN A 694 12.17 -12.23 27.96
C GLN A 694 11.36 -10.97 28.32
N THR A 695 11.08 -10.80 29.61
CA THR A 695 10.29 -9.68 30.14
C THR A 695 10.76 -9.29 31.54
N HIS A 696 10.56 -8.03 31.92
CA HIS A 696 10.72 -7.57 33.30
C HIS A 696 9.40 -7.65 34.09
N ASN A 697 8.29 -8.01 33.45
CA ASN A 697 6.97 -8.15 34.04
C ASN A 697 6.33 -9.52 33.70
N PRO A 698 6.88 -10.63 34.23
CA PRO A 698 6.38 -11.98 33.94
C PRO A 698 4.95 -12.24 34.42
N GLU A 699 4.48 -11.46 35.40
CA GLU A 699 3.14 -11.56 35.98
C GLU A 699 2.05 -10.98 35.08
N ASN A 700 2.41 -10.33 33.95
CA ASN A 700 1.42 -9.81 33.02
C ASN A 700 0.55 -10.95 32.46
N PRO A 701 -0.78 -10.95 32.65
CA PRO A 701 -1.60 -12.10 32.29
C PRO A 701 -1.67 -12.36 30.77
N VAL A 702 -1.37 -11.36 29.93
CA VAL A 702 -1.29 -11.54 28.47
C VAL A 702 -0.20 -12.54 28.10
N LEU A 703 0.92 -12.55 28.83
CA LEU A 703 2.03 -13.46 28.57
C LEU A 703 1.66 -14.90 28.91
N ALA A 704 0.96 -15.12 30.04
CA ALA A 704 0.48 -16.44 30.43
C ALA A 704 -0.51 -17.02 29.41
N LEU A 705 -1.44 -16.19 28.91
CA LEU A 705 -2.41 -16.58 27.89
C LEU A 705 -1.74 -16.90 26.56
N ALA A 706 -0.77 -16.08 26.13
CA ALA A 706 0.02 -16.34 24.91
C ALA A 706 0.91 -17.59 25.05
N ALA A 707 1.41 -17.88 26.25
CA ALA A 707 2.20 -19.09 26.50
C ALA A 707 1.35 -20.37 26.47
N ALA A 708 0.06 -20.26 26.84
CA ALA A 708 -0.91 -21.34 26.79
C ALA A 708 -1.63 -21.46 25.43
N HIS A 709 -1.37 -20.56 24.47
CA HIS A 709 -2.09 -20.45 23.20
C HIS A 709 -3.61 -20.29 23.37
N ASP A 710 -4.05 -19.68 24.47
CA ASP A 710 -5.47 -19.54 24.83
C ASP A 710 -6.05 -18.20 24.31
N TYR A 711 -6.40 -18.19 23.02
CA TYR A 711 -7.07 -17.03 22.41
C TYR A 711 -8.45 -16.76 23.02
N ASP A 712 -9.23 -17.79 23.39
CA ASP A 712 -10.57 -17.61 23.95
C ASP A 712 -10.52 -17.01 25.36
N GLY A 713 -9.54 -17.41 26.18
CA GLY A 713 -9.22 -16.77 27.45
C GLY A 713 -8.78 -15.33 27.28
N PHE A 714 -7.89 -15.06 26.32
CA PHE A 714 -7.48 -13.70 25.96
C PHE A 714 -8.66 -12.82 25.55
N TYR A 715 -9.50 -13.30 24.63
CA TYR A 715 -10.66 -12.57 24.14
C TYR A 715 -11.64 -12.23 25.25
N ARG A 716 -11.99 -13.19 26.12
CA ARG A 716 -12.94 -12.96 27.24
C ARG A 716 -12.46 -11.89 28.21
N ARG A 717 -11.15 -11.86 28.49
CA ARG A 717 -10.56 -10.81 29.33
C ARG A 717 -10.59 -9.45 28.63
N GLU A 718 -10.08 -9.41 27.40
CA GLU A 718 -9.91 -8.18 26.64
C GLU A 718 -11.27 -7.52 26.32
N ILE A 719 -12.29 -8.30 25.95
CA ILE A 719 -13.61 -7.75 25.65
C ILE A 719 -14.28 -7.14 26.89
N ALA A 720 -14.10 -7.74 28.07
CA ALA A 720 -14.64 -7.22 29.33
C ALA A 720 -13.97 -5.88 29.73
N GLU A 721 -12.64 -5.78 29.59
CA GLU A 721 -11.92 -4.52 29.81
C GLU A 721 -12.39 -3.43 28.82
N ARG A 722 -12.57 -3.79 27.53
CA ARG A 722 -13.05 -2.83 26.52
C ARG A 722 -14.49 -2.38 26.74
N GLU A 723 -15.36 -3.25 27.25
CA GLU A 723 -16.73 -2.88 27.61
C GLU A 723 -16.75 -1.88 28.77
N ALA A 724 -16.00 -2.17 29.84
CA ALA A 724 -15.92 -1.31 31.04
C ALA A 724 -15.47 0.12 30.73
N PHE A 725 -14.54 0.30 29.78
CA PHE A 725 -14.03 1.61 29.38
C PHE A 725 -14.66 2.16 28.09
N ALA A 726 -15.71 1.51 27.58
CA ALA A 726 -16.39 1.88 26.32
C ALA A 726 -15.43 2.09 25.15
N PHE A 727 -14.59 1.09 24.88
CA PHE A 727 -13.69 1.01 23.73
C PHE A 727 -14.26 0.12 22.60
N PRO A 728 -13.72 0.19 21.37
CA PRO A 728 -14.11 -0.69 20.27
C PRO A 728 -14.00 -2.18 20.66
N PRO A 729 -15.03 -3.02 20.40
CA PRO A 729 -16.08 -2.84 19.38
C PRO A 729 -17.36 -2.13 19.83
N PHE A 730 -17.50 -1.73 21.09
CA PHE A 730 -18.73 -1.12 21.63
C PHE A 730 -18.92 0.34 21.19
N THR A 731 -17.81 1.04 20.97
CA THR A 731 -17.77 2.39 20.42
C THR A 731 -16.87 2.44 19.19
N ARG A 732 -17.00 3.50 18.39
CA ARG A 732 -16.02 3.92 17.39
C ARG A 732 -15.21 5.07 17.95
N ILE A 733 -13.92 5.10 17.61
CA ILE A 733 -13.03 6.18 18.02
C ILE A 733 -12.73 7.05 16.81
N ILE A 734 -12.87 8.37 16.97
CA ILE A 734 -12.49 9.36 15.98
C ILE A 734 -11.47 10.29 16.62
N ASN A 735 -10.24 10.28 16.11
CA ASN A 735 -9.24 11.26 16.50
C ASN A 735 -9.35 12.47 15.58
N ILE A 736 -9.57 13.65 16.15
CA ILE A 736 -9.60 14.93 15.45
C ILE A 736 -8.28 15.63 15.73
N PHE A 737 -7.54 15.93 14.67
CA PHE A 737 -6.27 16.62 14.77
C PHE A 737 -6.42 18.05 14.26
N VAL A 738 -5.93 18.98 15.05
CA VAL A 738 -5.93 20.41 14.75
C VAL A 738 -4.48 20.87 14.64
N LYS A 739 -4.12 21.49 13.52
CA LYS A 739 -2.76 21.93 13.20
C LYS A 739 -2.70 23.40 12.85
N HIS A 740 -1.75 24.14 13.42
CA HIS A 740 -1.49 25.54 13.09
C HIS A 740 -0.01 25.91 13.29
N ARG A 741 0.47 26.96 12.61
CA ARG A 741 1.86 27.44 12.78
C ARG A 741 2.11 28.13 14.12
N ASP A 742 1.08 28.74 14.69
CA ASP A 742 1.11 29.37 16.02
C ASP A 742 0.50 28.44 17.09
N ALA A 743 1.24 28.27 18.19
CA ALA A 743 0.90 27.40 19.31
C ALA A 743 -0.28 27.92 20.14
N ARG A 744 -0.41 29.25 20.30
CA ARG A 744 -1.52 29.85 21.06
C ARG A 744 -2.82 29.68 20.28
N THR A 745 -2.80 30.04 19.00
CA THR A 745 -3.93 29.86 18.10
C THR A 745 -4.42 28.42 18.05
N VAL A 746 -3.54 27.40 17.92
CA VAL A 746 -4.00 26.00 17.88
C VAL A 746 -4.64 25.55 19.19
N ALA A 747 -4.13 26.01 20.34
CA ALA A 747 -4.68 25.66 21.64
C ALA A 747 -6.08 26.25 21.81
N GLU A 748 -6.24 27.55 21.56
CA GLU A 748 -7.53 28.25 21.65
C GLU A 748 -8.56 27.67 20.67
N CYS A 749 -8.16 27.40 19.43
CA CYS A 749 -9.05 26.82 18.42
C CYS A 749 -9.46 25.39 18.79
N ALA A 750 -8.53 24.57 19.28
CA ALA A 750 -8.83 23.22 19.73
C ALA A 750 -9.75 23.21 20.96
N ASP A 751 -9.56 24.13 21.91
CA ASP A 751 -10.43 24.27 23.08
C ASP A 751 -11.84 24.73 22.71
N ASN A 752 -11.95 25.70 21.80
CA ASN A 752 -13.25 26.14 21.26
C ASN A 752 -13.97 25.00 20.54
N LEU A 753 -13.25 24.25 19.69
CA LEU A 753 -13.79 23.07 19.01
C LEU A 753 -14.24 22.01 20.00
N ALA A 754 -13.40 21.65 20.99
CA ALA A 754 -13.75 20.65 21.98
C ALA A 754 -14.96 21.05 22.83
N ARG A 755 -15.05 22.32 23.27
CA ARG A 755 -16.22 22.84 23.99
C ARG A 755 -17.51 22.72 23.17
N SER A 756 -17.45 23.12 21.90
CA SER A 756 -18.58 23.01 20.97
C SER A 756 -19.00 21.55 20.74
N LEU A 757 -18.03 20.64 20.58
CA LEU A 757 -18.31 19.21 20.43
C LEU A 757 -18.89 18.59 21.71
N ARG A 758 -18.44 19.01 22.90
CA ARG A 758 -19.02 18.55 24.18
C ARG A 758 -20.48 18.96 24.36
N GLN A 759 -20.93 20.07 23.78
CA GLN A 759 -22.35 20.44 23.82
C GLN A 759 -23.24 19.43 23.07
N ILE A 760 -22.71 18.76 22.04
CA ILE A 760 -23.45 17.78 21.24
C ILE A 760 -23.23 16.35 21.75
N PHE A 761 -21.97 15.98 21.96
CA PHE A 761 -21.57 14.61 22.26
C PHE A 761 -21.33 14.35 23.76
N GLY A 762 -21.42 15.38 24.60
CA GLY A 762 -21.30 15.27 26.05
C GLY A 762 -19.94 14.71 26.50
N PRO A 763 -19.93 13.73 27.42
CA PRO A 763 -18.69 13.17 28.01
C PRO A 763 -17.87 12.33 27.02
N ARG A 764 -18.36 12.13 25.80
CA ARG A 764 -17.70 11.32 24.76
C ARG A 764 -16.49 12.01 24.12
N VAL A 765 -16.30 13.30 24.39
CA VAL A 765 -15.21 14.12 23.85
C VAL A 765 -14.11 14.27 24.90
N LEU A 766 -12.96 13.68 24.63
CA LEU A 766 -11.76 13.70 25.47
C LEU A 766 -10.68 14.61 24.85
N GLY A 767 -9.87 15.26 25.68
CA GLY A 767 -8.94 16.31 25.25
C GLY A 767 -9.63 17.67 25.10
N PRO A 768 -8.99 18.69 24.52
CA PRO A 768 -7.82 18.58 23.65
C PRO A 768 -6.54 18.33 24.45
N GLN A 769 -5.65 17.51 23.90
CA GLN A 769 -4.35 17.21 24.50
C GLN A 769 -3.25 17.30 23.46
N GLU A 770 -2.00 17.46 23.91
CA GLU A 770 -0.85 17.32 23.04
C GLU A 770 -0.69 15.84 22.66
N PRO A 771 -0.59 15.50 21.37
CA PRO A 771 -0.20 14.16 20.96
C PRO A 771 1.27 13.92 21.33
N SER A 772 1.72 12.65 21.28
CA SER A 772 3.12 12.27 21.56
C SER A 772 4.14 13.03 20.72
N VAL A 773 3.75 13.50 19.53
CA VAL A 773 4.51 14.44 18.69
C VAL A 773 3.72 15.73 18.55
N ALA A 774 4.03 16.71 19.41
CA ALA A 774 3.26 17.95 19.53
C ALA A 774 3.50 18.94 18.36
N ARG A 775 4.57 18.77 17.56
CA ARG A 775 4.89 19.66 16.42
C ARG A 775 5.51 18.92 15.25
N VAL A 776 5.00 19.16 14.03
CA VAL A 776 5.53 18.60 12.77
C VAL A 776 5.54 19.67 11.68
N GLN A 777 6.64 19.83 10.96
CA GLN A 777 6.79 20.80 9.85
C GLN A 777 6.37 22.23 10.25
N SER A 778 6.78 22.67 11.44
CA SER A 778 6.42 23.94 12.09
C SER A 778 4.93 24.11 12.40
N LEU A 779 4.13 23.05 12.31
CA LEU A 779 2.74 23.04 12.72
C LEU A 779 2.61 22.39 14.10
N TYR A 780 2.16 23.16 15.07
CA TYR A 780 1.75 22.68 16.39
C TYR A 780 0.44 21.90 16.25
N ILE A 781 0.35 20.79 16.99
CA ILE A 781 -0.73 19.82 16.87
C ILE A 781 -1.47 19.71 18.20
N ARG A 782 -2.81 19.69 18.13
CA ARG A 782 -3.70 19.30 19.22
C ARG A 782 -4.56 18.14 18.76
N LYS A 783 -4.83 17.21 19.68
CA LYS A 783 -5.64 16.02 19.44
C LYS A 783 -6.88 16.03 20.35
N ILE A 784 -8.04 15.82 19.76
CA ILE A 784 -9.31 15.58 20.45
C ILE A 784 -9.75 14.16 20.10
N MET A 785 -10.21 13.39 21.07
CA MET A 785 -10.74 12.04 20.85
C MET A 785 -12.26 12.05 21.06
N LEU A 786 -13.02 11.62 20.06
CA LEU A 786 -14.46 11.46 20.12
C LEU A 786 -14.81 9.96 20.12
N LYS A 787 -15.58 9.51 21.12
CA LYS A 787 -16.18 8.17 21.16
C LYS A 787 -17.61 8.23 20.62
N ALA A 788 -17.88 7.63 19.48
CA ALA A 788 -19.23 7.51 18.91
C ALA A 788 -19.80 6.10 19.17
N GLU A 789 -21.10 5.94 19.31
CA GLU A 789 -21.71 4.62 19.45
C GLU A 789 -21.50 3.77 18.19
N ALA A 790 -21.38 2.44 18.36
CA ALA A 790 -21.20 1.52 17.24
C ALA A 790 -22.40 1.53 16.25
N SER A 791 -23.60 1.93 16.69
CA SER A 791 -24.79 2.08 15.85
C SER A 791 -24.92 3.47 15.21
N ALA A 792 -24.10 4.45 15.62
CA ALA A 792 -24.22 5.82 15.14
C ALA A 792 -23.97 5.90 13.62
N SER A 793 -24.76 6.73 12.93
CA SER A 793 -24.56 7.03 11.51
C SER A 793 -23.35 7.94 11.34
N MET A 794 -22.29 7.43 10.70
CA MET A 794 -21.08 8.21 10.41
C MET A 794 -21.36 9.40 9.49
N ALA A 795 -22.37 9.31 8.61
CA ALA A 795 -22.80 10.43 7.77
C ALA A 795 -23.33 11.60 8.62
N LYS A 796 -24.15 11.31 9.64
CA LYS A 796 -24.66 12.33 10.56
C LYS A 796 -23.56 12.90 11.46
N VAL A 797 -22.63 12.06 11.92
CA VAL A 797 -21.44 12.52 12.65
C VAL A 797 -20.61 13.46 11.77
N LYS A 798 -20.40 13.13 10.48
CA LYS A 798 -19.70 13.98 9.52
C LYS A 798 -20.37 15.35 9.37
N GLU A 799 -21.69 15.36 9.22
CA GLU A 799 -22.48 16.58 9.10
C GLU A 799 -22.32 17.48 10.33
N LEU A 800 -22.52 16.93 11.53
CA LEU A 800 -22.35 17.67 12.79
C LEU A 800 -20.92 18.21 12.97
N LEU A 801 -19.90 17.41 12.68
CA LEU A 801 -18.50 17.85 12.73
C LEU A 801 -18.23 18.98 11.73
N ARG A 802 -18.81 18.88 10.53
CA ARG A 802 -18.67 19.88 9.47
C ARG A 802 -19.35 21.19 9.84
N GLU A 803 -20.57 21.16 10.34
CA GLU A 803 -21.29 22.37 10.79
C GLU A 803 -20.47 23.14 11.83
N ARG A 804 -19.87 22.43 12.79
CA ARG A 804 -19.00 23.07 13.79
C ARG A 804 -17.71 23.59 13.19
N TYR A 805 -17.09 22.84 12.28
CA TYR A 805 -15.92 23.33 11.57
C TYR A 805 -16.22 24.61 10.78
N VAL A 806 -17.34 24.68 10.06
CA VAL A 806 -17.76 25.86 9.28
C VAL A 806 -18.04 27.05 10.20
N ALA A 807 -18.75 26.84 11.31
CA ALA A 807 -19.01 27.88 12.30
C ALA A 807 -17.73 28.40 12.97
N LEU A 808 -16.72 27.54 13.13
CA LEU A 808 -15.40 27.97 13.61
C LEU A 808 -14.62 28.68 12.51
N ALA A 809 -14.63 28.18 11.27
CA ALA A 809 -13.88 28.71 10.14
C ALA A 809 -14.27 30.15 9.75
N SER A 810 -15.46 30.63 10.12
CA SER A 810 -15.83 32.04 9.99
C SER A 810 -15.05 32.99 10.92
N SER A 811 -14.37 32.46 11.94
CA SER A 811 -13.53 33.26 12.83
C SER A 811 -12.18 33.63 12.17
N PRO A 812 -11.72 34.90 12.25
CA PRO A 812 -10.42 35.32 11.75
C PRO A 812 -9.23 34.52 12.33
N LEU A 813 -9.37 34.06 13.59
CA LEU A 813 -8.35 33.26 14.29
C LEU A 813 -8.06 31.92 13.61
N MET A 814 -8.97 31.45 12.75
CA MET A 814 -8.90 30.12 12.14
C MET A 814 -8.24 30.15 10.75
N ARG A 815 -7.78 31.32 10.29
CA ARG A 815 -7.09 31.47 9.00
C ARG A 815 -5.78 30.68 9.03
N GLY A 816 -5.67 29.65 8.19
CA GLY A 816 -4.49 28.78 8.12
C GLY A 816 -4.54 27.55 9.04
N LEU A 817 -5.65 27.33 9.76
CA LEU A 817 -5.86 26.12 10.55
C LEU A 817 -6.12 24.92 9.63
N THR A 818 -5.42 23.82 9.88
CA THR A 818 -5.67 22.53 9.22
C THR A 818 -6.33 21.57 10.20
N VAL A 819 -7.51 21.05 9.86
CA VAL A 819 -8.22 20.04 10.65
C VAL A 819 -8.35 18.78 9.82
N TYR A 820 -8.03 17.63 10.40
CA TYR A 820 -8.29 16.34 9.77
C TYR A 820 -8.72 15.30 10.80
N TYR A 821 -9.35 14.24 10.28
CA TYR A 821 -9.94 13.17 11.05
C TYR A 821 -9.20 11.87 10.80
N ASP A 822 -9.10 11.04 11.83
CA ASP A 822 -8.66 9.66 11.78
C ASP A 822 -9.70 8.79 12.49
N VAL A 823 -10.54 8.15 11.68
CA VAL A 823 -11.64 7.28 12.12
C VAL A 823 -11.12 5.87 12.29
N ASP A 824 -11.45 5.23 13.41
CA ASP A 824 -10.96 3.90 13.79
C ASP A 824 -9.41 3.83 13.73
N PRO A 825 -8.71 4.62 14.56
CA PRO A 825 -7.25 4.62 14.65
C PRO A 825 -6.72 3.25 15.10
N VAL A 826 -5.56 2.84 14.59
CA VAL A 826 -4.91 1.53 14.84
C VAL A 826 -3.45 1.70 15.27
#